data_AF-A0A350CFH0-F1
#
_entry.id   AF-A0A350CFH0-F1
#
_cell.length_a   1.000
_cell.length_b   1.000
_cell.length_c   1.000
_cell.angle_alpha   90.00
_cell.angle_beta   90.00
_cell.angle_gamma   90.00
#
_symmetry.space_group_name_H-M   'P 1'
#
loop_
_entity.id
_entity.type
_entity.pdbx_description
1 polymer ?
#
loop_
_entity_poly.entity_id
_entity_poly.type
_entity_poly.pdbx_seq_one_letter_code
_entity_poly.pdbx_strand_id
1 'polypeptide(L)'
;MLVTTVLAQNPAPTGDKLDQQTLATFRSRCVVCHDERPGDAAGDVADLLDLTALAAADRGYIDRNKPADSYLRTIITDGSMPKSSWKEIQGTGPLTDAEKSGLLQWIDRGGPSEKWLQEAGRLQQTEKRRDIPEPEIVAAIAGDLQKLSGAALLNARYLTLTSLHNMDSVTSARLQLYREALVKTLNSLSRSSDILGLPDAPAVNKLVPIDSAATIFRFDLRHIGWTAADWDRVAQHNPYGLSYRSGADQVVAGLTSSRVPWLRGDWFCFVTLQPPLYHDLVGIPAHLDQLEEQLKVTRLANIRSRQVHRAGFANSKVSVNNRLLERHQFPGGYYHISYDFGRNDGTSNFFENPFGPPNSLGRRQQFFQDGGEVIYKMRNSFQAYALVKADGGRLSIAPSAIVHDDSMPGGAIINGISCLSCHWDGMKPENPTTAAALDEVRSSTLMNPRNFNAADRELIKELYPEPAEFGRLLEADRRQFRQALETAGIRRGAEEPCRALFDQFAKNLTLEAVAGDFGLDPQELLQRLNSDGDTRQLAERLKVAGVQRQLYVVEFRRIAELTALGEPRHFTELPLPFFGNDPETAQVPQQQQPQTARISLLDDDNLNAPIGVSVHSGDGRDRFAEGEVIPCVIKAQQDCFITVLGYQPDNTVQVLVPNKWHPQLQLKAGQTLRLPTPEMGFEFVSQAPHGTTQLRVIATRTPLQLQGFNPQELEQAGGFKSLGGRRAIGVQATSRPPQTATPVAPADVDLQRQFAPNDWSTARWTFTTQPMVNR
;
A
#
# COMPACT_ATOMS: atom_id res chain seq x y z
N MET A 1 52.31 29.79 33.53
CA MET A 1 51.87 29.92 32.13
C MET A 1 50.69 28.99 31.94
N LEU A 2 49.58 29.44 31.37
CA LEU A 2 48.56 28.52 30.82
C LEU A 2 48.96 28.16 29.39
N VAL A 3 48.69 26.92 28.99
CA VAL A 3 48.68 26.50 27.59
C VAL A 3 47.23 26.23 27.22
N THR A 4 46.67 27.08 26.35
CA THR A 4 45.26 27.01 25.96
C THR A 4 45.11 26.04 24.79
N THR A 5 44.54 24.86 25.03
CA THR A 5 44.26 23.88 23.97
C THR A 5 43.15 24.41 23.06
N VAL A 6 43.52 24.88 21.86
CA VAL A 6 42.53 25.32 20.87
C VAL A 6 41.81 24.09 20.31
N LEU A 7 40.51 23.99 20.55
CA LEU A 7 39.65 23.03 19.86
C LEU A 7 39.55 23.43 18.39
N ALA A 8 40.10 22.60 17.51
CA ALA A 8 39.94 22.79 16.06
C ALA A 8 38.46 22.60 15.69
N GLN A 9 37.81 23.67 15.23
CA GLN A 9 36.49 23.57 14.62
C GLN A 9 36.62 22.77 13.31
N ASN A 10 35.82 21.72 13.15
CA ASN A 10 35.72 21.04 11.85
C ASN A 10 35.26 22.06 10.80
N PRO A 11 35.84 22.05 9.58
CA PRO A 11 35.42 22.98 8.52
C PRO A 11 33.95 22.75 8.19
N ALA A 12 33.21 23.83 7.97
CA ALA A 12 31.80 23.77 7.59
C ALA A 12 31.63 22.93 6.30
N PRO A 13 30.63 22.03 6.24
CA PRO A 13 30.45 21.16 5.09
C PRO A 13 30.06 21.95 3.85
N THR A 14 30.72 21.64 2.73
CA THR A 14 30.52 22.30 1.43
C THR A 14 30.02 21.31 0.37
N GLY A 15 29.48 21.84 -0.73
CA GLY A 15 28.92 21.04 -1.84
C GLY A 15 27.82 20.08 -1.39
N ASP A 16 27.86 18.86 -1.91
CA ASP A 16 26.91 17.76 -1.68
C ASP A 16 26.68 17.45 -0.20
N LYS A 17 27.68 17.66 0.67
CA LYS A 17 27.56 17.40 2.11
C LYS A 17 26.60 18.37 2.80
N LEU A 18 26.49 19.60 2.31
CA LEU A 18 25.55 20.58 2.82
C LEU A 18 24.12 20.26 2.35
N ASP A 19 23.96 19.76 1.12
CA ASP A 19 22.66 19.26 0.61
C ASP A 19 22.15 18.07 1.45
N GLN A 20 23.04 17.12 1.76
CA GLN A 20 22.73 15.99 2.64
C GLN A 20 22.41 16.42 4.09
N GLN A 21 23.10 17.44 4.62
CA GLN A 21 22.79 17.98 5.95
C GLN A 21 21.44 18.72 5.99
N THR A 22 21.12 19.50 4.96
CA THR A 22 19.80 20.15 4.82
C THR A 22 18.68 19.11 4.81
N LEU A 23 18.82 18.04 4.02
CA LEU A 23 17.87 16.91 4.01
C LEU A 23 17.75 16.22 5.38
N ALA A 24 18.84 16.07 6.12
CA ALA A 24 18.80 15.51 7.47
C ALA A 24 18.01 16.41 8.44
N THR A 25 18.19 17.74 8.36
CA THR A 25 17.46 18.71 9.18
C THR A 25 15.97 18.77 8.82
N PHE A 26 15.61 18.79 7.52
CA PHE A 26 14.21 18.78 7.11
C PHE A 26 13.49 17.50 7.57
N ARG A 27 14.13 16.33 7.42
CA ARG A 27 13.58 15.05 7.93
C ARG A 27 13.38 15.02 9.46
N SER A 28 14.27 15.65 10.23
CA SER A 28 14.19 15.61 11.70
C SER A 28 13.31 16.70 12.31
N ARG A 29 13.07 17.82 11.61
CA ARG A 29 12.38 19.00 12.15
C ARG A 29 11.10 19.42 11.44
N CYS A 30 11.02 19.19 10.13
CA CYS A 30 10.02 19.86 9.28
C CYS A 30 9.01 18.90 8.65
N VAL A 31 9.45 17.71 8.21
CA VAL A 31 8.57 16.71 7.54
C VAL A 31 7.39 16.26 8.41
N VAL A 32 7.46 16.42 9.73
CA VAL A 32 6.35 16.19 10.68
C VAL A 32 5.08 17.00 10.32
N CYS A 33 5.23 18.15 9.66
CA CYS A 33 4.11 18.99 9.20
C CYS A 33 4.21 19.32 7.68
N HIS A 34 5.02 18.57 6.94
CA HIS A 34 5.38 18.77 5.53
C HIS A 34 5.81 17.42 4.92
N ASP A 35 4.90 16.44 4.91
CA ASP A 35 5.02 15.19 4.16
C ASP A 35 4.04 15.16 2.97
N GLU A 36 4.11 14.12 2.13
CA GLU A 36 3.39 14.04 0.84
C GLU A 36 1.84 14.01 0.95
N ARG A 37 1.25 14.14 2.15
CA ARG A 37 -0.19 14.10 2.40
C ARG A 37 -0.92 15.39 1.98
N PRO A 38 -1.90 15.33 1.06
CA PRO A 38 -2.76 16.47 0.76
C PRO A 38 -3.72 16.76 1.93
N GLY A 39 -3.40 17.76 2.76
CA GLY A 39 -4.32 18.31 3.77
C GLY A 39 -3.68 18.64 5.12
N ASP A 40 -2.68 17.86 5.55
CA ASP A 40 -2.05 18.02 6.88
C ASP A 40 -0.90 19.06 6.89
N ALA A 41 -0.40 19.45 5.71
CA ALA A 41 0.77 20.33 5.58
C ALA A 41 0.52 21.75 6.12
N ALA A 42 1.46 22.30 6.88
CA ALA A 42 1.29 23.56 7.62
C ALA A 42 1.42 24.84 6.76
N GLY A 43 1.03 24.79 5.49
CA GLY A 43 1.17 25.84 4.46
C GLY A 43 1.40 25.18 3.10
N ASP A 44 1.47 25.98 2.03
CA ASP A 44 1.45 25.47 0.63
C ASP A 44 2.72 24.72 0.19
N VAL A 45 3.57 24.28 1.12
CA VAL A 45 4.78 23.49 0.90
C VAL A 45 4.50 22.04 1.31
N ALA A 46 4.22 21.17 0.35
CA ALA A 46 3.89 19.77 0.62
C ALA A 46 5.14 18.95 1.00
N ASP A 47 6.15 18.90 0.13
CA ASP A 47 7.41 18.21 0.40
C ASP A 47 8.59 19.20 0.52
N LEU A 48 9.44 18.95 1.52
CA LEU A 48 10.70 19.66 1.75
C LEU A 48 11.93 18.82 1.36
N LEU A 49 11.74 17.58 0.91
CA LEU A 49 12.81 16.65 0.52
C LEU A 49 13.18 16.74 -0.96
N ASP A 50 12.27 17.14 -1.85
CA ASP A 50 12.63 17.60 -3.19
C ASP A 50 13.26 18.99 -3.16
N LEU A 51 14.56 19.01 -2.84
CA LEU A 51 15.42 20.19 -2.93
C LEU A 51 15.37 20.88 -4.31
N THR A 52 15.04 20.14 -5.38
CA THR A 52 14.91 20.67 -6.75
C THR A 52 13.68 21.55 -6.87
N ALA A 53 12.52 21.07 -6.39
CA ALA A 53 11.29 21.85 -6.32
C ALA A 53 11.42 23.06 -5.39
N LEU A 54 12.18 22.96 -4.29
CA LEU A 54 12.44 24.11 -3.41
C LEU A 54 13.25 25.23 -4.08
N ALA A 55 14.05 24.90 -5.10
CA ALA A 55 14.86 25.84 -5.87
C ALA A 55 14.23 26.27 -7.20
N ALA A 56 13.04 25.78 -7.51
CA ALA A 56 12.32 26.13 -8.72
C ALA A 56 11.71 27.54 -8.58
N ALA A 57 11.99 28.42 -9.55
CA ALA A 57 11.69 29.85 -9.44
C ALA A 57 10.18 30.18 -9.42
N ASP A 58 9.35 29.29 -9.95
CA ASP A 58 7.88 29.33 -9.89
C ASP A 58 7.33 29.03 -8.48
N ARG A 59 8.10 28.32 -7.64
CA ARG A 59 7.72 27.97 -6.26
C ARG A 59 8.07 29.03 -5.24
N GLY A 60 9.05 29.90 -5.53
CA GLY A 60 9.39 31.07 -4.71
C GLY A 60 9.99 30.81 -3.33
N TYR A 61 10.24 29.56 -2.94
CA TYR A 61 10.77 29.22 -1.61
C TYR A 61 12.24 29.64 -1.42
N ILE A 62 13.03 29.60 -2.51
CA ILE A 62 14.43 30.03 -2.58
C ILE A 62 14.64 30.88 -3.83
N ASP A 63 15.14 32.10 -3.68
CA ASP A 63 15.67 32.89 -4.81
C ASP A 63 17.18 32.63 -4.91
N ARG A 64 17.59 31.89 -5.96
CA ARG A 64 19.01 31.59 -6.24
C ARG A 64 19.84 32.85 -6.53
N ASN A 65 19.22 33.92 -7.02
CA ASN A 65 19.88 35.17 -7.39
C ASN A 65 19.89 36.18 -6.22
N LYS A 66 18.91 36.09 -5.32
CA LYS A 66 18.83 36.86 -4.08
C LYS A 66 18.59 35.96 -2.86
N PRO A 67 19.58 35.17 -2.43
CA PRO A 67 19.46 34.29 -1.28
C PRO A 67 18.85 34.95 -0.03
N ALA A 68 19.21 36.20 0.24
CA ALA A 68 18.71 37.01 1.36
C ALA A 68 17.17 37.23 1.36
N ASP A 69 16.54 37.26 0.18
CA ASP A 69 15.11 37.52 -0.01
C ASP A 69 14.27 36.22 -0.02
N SER A 70 14.91 35.04 0.06
CA SER A 70 14.25 33.73 -0.01
C SER A 70 13.21 33.52 1.08
N TYR A 71 12.00 33.08 0.74
CA TYR A 71 10.92 32.87 1.70
C TYR A 71 11.29 31.92 2.85
N LEU A 72 11.98 30.81 2.55
CA LEU A 72 12.47 29.89 3.59
C LEU A 72 13.41 30.58 4.59
N ARG A 73 14.19 31.56 4.14
CA ARG A 73 15.12 32.33 5.00
C ARG A 73 14.37 33.15 6.03
N THR A 74 13.29 33.81 5.62
CA THR A 74 12.39 34.57 6.51
C THR A 74 11.77 33.63 7.55
N ILE A 75 11.18 32.51 7.11
CA ILE A 75 10.56 31.52 8.00
C ILE A 75 11.54 30.96 9.06
N ILE A 76 12.77 30.63 8.64
CA ILE A 76 13.83 30.11 9.52
C ILE A 76 14.38 31.21 10.44
N THR A 77 14.49 32.45 9.96
CA THR A 77 14.98 33.60 10.74
C THR A 77 13.99 33.98 11.84
N ASP A 78 12.71 34.13 11.50
CA ASP A 78 11.65 34.63 12.38
C ASP A 78 11.17 33.58 13.40
N GLY A 79 11.39 32.28 13.14
CA GLY A 79 10.87 31.21 14.01
C GLY A 79 9.34 31.11 13.98
N SER A 80 8.74 31.53 12.86
CA SER A 80 7.30 31.51 12.60
C SER A 80 6.76 30.10 12.34
N MET A 81 7.64 29.16 11.96
CA MET A 81 7.36 27.72 11.92
C MET A 81 8.04 26.97 13.08
N PRO A 82 7.41 25.90 13.61
CA PRO A 82 6.04 25.47 13.30
C PRO A 82 5.01 26.49 13.82
N LYS A 83 3.80 26.50 13.23
CA LYS A 83 2.68 27.34 13.72
C LYS A 83 2.38 27.03 15.19
N SER A 84 1.80 27.99 15.93
CA SER A 84 1.56 27.85 17.38
C SER A 84 0.80 26.57 17.77
N SER A 85 -0.22 26.16 17.01
CA SER A 85 -0.97 24.92 17.24
C SER A 85 -0.18 23.63 16.97
N TRP A 86 1.05 23.73 16.45
CA TRP A 86 1.95 22.62 16.15
C TRP A 86 3.29 22.74 16.93
N LYS A 87 3.42 23.71 17.86
CA LYS A 87 4.63 23.91 18.70
C LYS A 87 4.77 22.91 19.86
N GLU A 88 3.68 22.26 20.26
CA GLU A 88 3.68 21.26 21.34
C GLU A 88 3.92 19.82 20.83
N ILE A 89 4.06 19.62 19.52
CA ILE A 89 4.31 18.30 18.92
C ILE A 89 5.77 17.90 19.09
N GLN A 90 6.00 16.72 19.65
CA GLN A 90 7.31 16.31 20.18
C GLN A 90 8.32 15.92 19.08
N GLY A 91 8.91 16.96 18.48
CA GLY A 91 9.91 16.91 17.42
C GLY A 91 10.06 18.22 16.65
N THR A 92 9.01 19.06 16.62
CA THR A 92 8.94 20.33 15.89
C THR A 92 9.51 21.53 16.67
N GLY A 93 10.14 21.28 17.82
CA GLY A 93 10.76 22.31 18.66
C GLY A 93 11.81 23.16 17.91
N PRO A 94 12.14 24.36 18.43
CA PRO A 94 12.96 25.34 17.72
C PRO A 94 14.30 24.76 17.28
N LEU A 95 14.71 25.11 16.06
CA LEU A 95 16.01 24.74 15.50
C LEU A 95 17.15 25.17 16.44
N THR A 96 18.10 24.27 16.69
CA THR A 96 19.36 24.66 17.36
C THR A 96 20.15 25.64 16.51
N ASP A 97 21.03 26.43 17.12
CA ASP A 97 21.87 27.39 16.41
C ASP A 97 22.69 26.73 15.27
N ALA A 98 23.10 25.47 15.45
CA ALA A 98 23.81 24.70 14.44
C ALA A 98 22.91 24.28 13.26
N GLU A 99 21.67 23.84 13.52
CA GLU A 99 20.69 23.51 12.48
C GLU A 99 20.25 24.77 11.72
N LYS A 100 19.96 25.85 12.45
CA LYS A 100 19.61 27.16 11.89
C LYS A 100 20.75 27.75 11.06
N SER A 101 21.99 27.71 11.55
CA SER A 101 23.16 28.17 10.79
C SER A 101 23.42 27.30 9.56
N GLY A 102 23.26 25.97 9.65
CA GLY A 102 23.40 25.07 8.49
C GLY A 102 22.38 25.34 7.39
N LEU A 103 21.10 25.50 7.76
CA LEU A 103 20.05 25.86 6.80
C LEU A 103 20.25 27.27 6.22
N LEU A 104 20.65 28.25 7.03
CA LEU A 104 20.95 29.59 6.53
C LEU A 104 22.16 29.59 5.58
N GLN A 105 23.24 28.85 5.87
CA GLN A 105 24.38 28.68 4.95
C GLN A 105 23.97 27.99 3.64
N TRP A 106 23.05 27.03 3.69
CA TRP A 106 22.51 26.38 2.50
C TRP A 106 21.63 27.33 1.67
N ILE A 107 20.79 28.14 2.31
CA ILE A 107 19.97 29.15 1.63
C ILE A 107 20.84 30.28 1.06
N ASP A 108 21.77 30.84 1.85
CA ASP A 108 22.68 31.93 1.47
C ASP A 108 23.59 31.56 0.27
N ARG A 109 23.77 30.24 0.00
CA ARG A 109 24.43 29.69 -1.20
C ARG A 109 23.53 29.69 -2.46
N GLY A 110 22.25 30.02 -2.33
CA GLY A 110 21.21 29.83 -3.35
C GLY A 110 20.52 28.46 -3.28
N GLY A 111 20.49 27.81 -2.11
CA GLY A 111 19.86 26.48 -1.95
C GLY A 111 20.74 25.35 -2.52
N PRO A 112 20.19 24.43 -3.35
CA PRO A 112 20.90 23.23 -3.81
C PRO A 112 22.17 23.54 -4.59
N SER A 113 23.18 22.67 -4.46
CA SER A 113 24.41 22.82 -5.25
C SER A 113 24.14 22.71 -6.75
N GLU A 114 24.93 23.40 -7.55
CA GLU A 114 24.77 23.40 -9.01
C GLU A 114 24.93 21.99 -9.61
N LYS A 115 25.82 21.17 -9.03
CA LYS A 115 25.93 19.74 -9.34
C LYS A 115 24.64 18.96 -9.05
N TRP A 116 23.95 19.26 -7.95
CA TRP A 116 22.66 18.64 -7.61
C TRP A 116 21.60 18.99 -8.65
N LEU A 117 21.48 20.27 -9.04
CA LEU A 117 20.51 20.69 -10.05
C LEU A 117 20.85 20.15 -11.45
N GLN A 118 22.12 20.08 -11.83
CA GLN A 118 22.53 19.53 -13.13
C GLN A 118 22.24 18.04 -13.22
N GLU A 119 22.53 17.26 -12.17
CA GLU A 119 22.17 15.84 -12.17
C GLU A 119 20.65 15.65 -12.07
N ALA A 120 19.94 16.40 -11.22
CA ALA A 120 18.48 16.35 -11.15
C ALA A 120 17.81 16.70 -12.50
N GLY A 121 18.27 17.76 -13.17
CA GLY A 121 17.76 18.19 -14.48
C GLY A 121 18.09 17.23 -15.62
N ARG A 122 19.31 16.64 -15.63
CA ARG A 122 19.69 15.56 -16.56
C ARG A 122 18.85 14.30 -16.33
N LEU A 123 18.55 14.00 -15.07
CA LEU A 123 17.72 12.86 -14.71
C LEU A 123 16.23 13.10 -14.98
N GLN A 124 15.70 14.31 -14.82
CA GLN A 124 14.28 14.63 -15.08
C GLN A 124 13.90 14.69 -16.56
N GLN A 125 14.86 14.76 -17.49
CA GLN A 125 14.58 14.83 -18.93
C GLN A 125 14.02 13.51 -19.50
N THR A 126 12.99 13.64 -20.35
CA THR A 126 12.49 12.62 -21.27
C THR A 126 13.25 12.72 -22.60
N GLU A 127 14.46 12.16 -22.63
CA GLU A 127 15.19 11.98 -23.90
C GLU A 127 14.59 10.80 -24.67
N LYS A 128 14.31 10.95 -25.98
CA LYS A 128 13.94 9.78 -26.81
C LYS A 128 15.16 8.88 -26.96
N ARG A 129 15.06 7.66 -26.43
CA ARG A 129 16.12 6.66 -26.46
C ARG A 129 15.97 5.75 -27.67
N ARG A 130 16.99 4.95 -27.97
CA ARG A 130 16.88 3.88 -28.96
C ARG A 130 16.27 2.66 -28.28
N ASP A 131 15.18 2.13 -28.84
CA ASP A 131 14.58 0.90 -28.36
C ASP A 131 15.57 -0.28 -28.39
N ILE A 132 15.53 -1.07 -27.33
CA ILE A 132 16.30 -2.32 -27.18
C ILE A 132 15.32 -3.48 -27.39
N PRO A 133 15.30 -4.12 -28.58
CA PRO A 133 14.40 -5.24 -28.88
C PRO A 133 14.94 -6.55 -28.28
N GLU A 134 14.06 -7.49 -27.92
CA GLU A 134 14.50 -8.71 -27.20
C GLU A 134 15.59 -9.55 -27.91
N PRO A 135 15.66 -9.67 -29.26
CA PRO A 135 16.80 -10.32 -29.92
C PRO A 135 18.17 -9.73 -29.54
N GLU A 136 18.25 -8.42 -29.24
CA GLU A 136 19.45 -7.77 -28.73
C GLU A 136 19.72 -8.12 -27.25
N ILE A 137 18.66 -8.22 -26.44
CA ILE A 137 18.74 -8.65 -25.03
C ILE A 137 19.30 -10.07 -24.93
N VAL A 138 18.75 -11.01 -25.70
CA VAL A 138 19.19 -12.40 -25.72
C VAL A 138 20.63 -12.51 -26.27
N ALA A 139 20.98 -11.71 -27.28
CA ALA A 139 22.35 -11.67 -27.81
C ALA A 139 23.37 -11.10 -26.78
N ALA A 140 23.00 -10.05 -26.05
CA ALA A 140 23.83 -9.47 -25.00
C ALA A 140 24.06 -10.48 -23.85
N ILE A 141 23.01 -11.16 -23.41
CA ILE A 141 23.08 -12.21 -22.38
C ILE A 141 23.95 -13.38 -22.87
N ALA A 142 23.76 -13.86 -24.10
CA ALA A 142 24.57 -14.94 -24.66
C ALA A 142 26.06 -14.56 -24.77
N GLY A 143 26.36 -13.35 -25.25
CA GLY A 143 27.72 -12.82 -25.35
C GLY A 143 28.37 -12.48 -23.99
N ASP A 144 27.58 -12.33 -22.93
CA ASP A 144 28.06 -12.22 -21.55
C ASP A 144 28.32 -13.59 -20.91
N LEU A 145 27.40 -14.56 -21.09
CA LEU A 145 27.57 -15.94 -20.62
C LEU A 145 28.84 -16.59 -21.20
N GLN A 146 29.19 -16.29 -22.46
CA GLN A 146 30.43 -16.75 -23.10
C GLN A 146 31.73 -16.27 -22.39
N LYS A 147 31.65 -15.25 -21.53
CA LYS A 147 32.79 -14.75 -20.72
C LYS A 147 32.88 -15.44 -19.36
N LEU A 148 31.90 -16.27 -19.00
CA LEU A 148 31.79 -16.95 -17.71
C LEU A 148 32.16 -18.44 -17.84
N SER A 149 32.54 -19.06 -16.73
CA SER A 149 32.83 -20.49 -16.66
C SER A 149 32.51 -21.06 -15.28
N GLY A 150 32.39 -22.39 -15.21
CA GLY A 150 32.17 -23.14 -13.97
C GLY A 150 30.98 -22.62 -13.16
N ALA A 151 31.17 -22.42 -11.85
CA ALA A 151 30.11 -22.00 -10.95
C ALA A 151 29.52 -20.62 -11.30
N ALA A 152 30.30 -19.69 -11.86
CA ALA A 152 29.80 -18.36 -12.24
C ALA A 152 28.84 -18.43 -13.44
N LEU A 153 29.07 -19.35 -14.38
CA LEU A 153 28.18 -19.57 -15.53
C LEU A 153 26.83 -20.16 -15.08
N LEU A 154 26.86 -21.19 -14.23
CA LEU A 154 25.65 -21.90 -13.78
C LEU A 154 24.76 -21.05 -12.85
N ASN A 155 25.35 -20.16 -12.06
CA ASN A 155 24.63 -19.31 -11.10
C ASN A 155 24.31 -17.90 -11.63
N ALA A 156 24.74 -17.56 -12.85
CA ALA A 156 24.40 -16.29 -13.49
C ALA A 156 22.88 -16.20 -13.72
N ARG A 157 22.27 -15.10 -13.29
CA ARG A 157 20.87 -14.74 -13.57
C ARG A 157 20.78 -13.26 -13.89
N TYR A 158 19.76 -12.87 -14.65
CA TYR A 158 19.64 -11.53 -15.21
C TYR A 158 18.29 -10.88 -14.90
N LEU A 159 18.30 -9.58 -14.60
CA LEU A 159 17.10 -8.75 -14.50
C LEU A 159 17.14 -7.64 -15.56
N THR A 160 16.03 -7.40 -16.25
CA THR A 160 15.92 -6.36 -17.29
C THR A 160 15.02 -5.20 -16.91
N LEU A 161 15.44 -3.98 -17.25
CA LEU A 161 14.65 -2.74 -17.23
C LEU A 161 14.41 -2.21 -18.65
N THR A 162 14.64 -3.04 -19.66
CA THR A 162 14.59 -2.68 -21.09
C THR A 162 13.21 -2.19 -21.53
N SER A 163 12.12 -2.82 -21.08
CA SER A 163 10.77 -2.35 -21.40
C SER A 163 10.49 -0.95 -20.88
N LEU A 164 10.93 -0.65 -19.64
CA LEU A 164 10.84 0.68 -19.04
C LEU A 164 11.81 1.69 -19.66
N HIS A 165 12.96 1.24 -20.17
CA HIS A 165 13.88 2.08 -20.95
C HIS A 165 13.30 2.49 -22.31
N ASN A 166 12.54 1.60 -22.95
CA ASN A 166 11.88 1.81 -24.24
C ASN A 166 10.57 2.64 -24.13
N MET A 167 10.22 3.13 -22.93
CA MET A 167 9.14 4.10 -22.72
C MET A 167 9.72 5.52 -22.62
N ASP A 168 9.48 6.37 -23.60
CA ASP A 168 9.91 7.78 -23.59
C ASP A 168 9.36 8.55 -22.36
N SER A 169 8.18 8.15 -21.86
CA SER A 169 7.57 8.68 -20.63
C SER A 169 8.32 8.34 -19.33
N VAL A 170 9.26 7.40 -19.34
CA VAL A 170 10.12 7.08 -18.20
C VAL A 170 11.41 7.90 -18.29
N THR A 171 11.66 8.75 -17.30
CA THR A 171 12.84 9.63 -17.25
C THR A 171 14.09 8.89 -16.77
N SER A 172 15.27 9.47 -17.02
CA SER A 172 16.54 8.93 -16.53
C SER A 172 16.62 8.84 -15.00
N ALA A 173 15.94 9.73 -14.26
CA ALA A 173 15.73 9.68 -12.80
C ALA A 173 15.02 8.41 -12.39
N ARG A 174 13.95 8.12 -13.12
CA ARG A 174 12.99 7.05 -12.86
C ARG A 174 13.65 5.69 -13.17
N LEU A 175 14.40 5.58 -14.27
CA LEU A 175 15.27 4.44 -14.54
C LEU A 175 16.33 4.23 -13.44
N GLN A 176 16.99 5.29 -12.97
CA GLN A 176 17.99 5.16 -11.90
C GLN A 176 17.38 4.69 -10.58
N LEU A 177 16.20 5.22 -10.21
CA LEU A 177 15.43 4.76 -9.06
C LEU A 177 15.07 3.27 -9.18
N TYR A 178 14.68 2.81 -10.38
CA TYR A 178 14.39 1.40 -10.62
C TYR A 178 15.65 0.50 -10.54
N ARG A 179 16.85 0.99 -10.89
CA ARG A 179 18.11 0.25 -10.65
C ARG A 179 18.37 0.07 -9.15
N GLU A 180 18.13 1.11 -8.36
CA GLU A 180 18.20 1.05 -6.89
C GLU A 180 17.14 0.09 -6.32
N ALA A 181 15.95 0.05 -6.91
CA ALA A 181 14.89 -0.89 -6.57
C ALA A 181 15.31 -2.36 -6.80
N LEU A 182 15.92 -2.70 -7.94
CA LEU A 182 16.41 -4.08 -8.18
C LEU A 182 17.40 -4.52 -7.11
N VAL A 183 18.34 -3.66 -6.73
CA VAL A 183 19.32 -3.94 -5.67
C VAL A 183 18.64 -4.06 -4.31
N LYS A 184 17.69 -3.17 -3.99
CA LYS A 184 16.95 -3.21 -2.71
C LYS A 184 16.09 -4.48 -2.60
N THR A 185 15.38 -4.86 -3.66
CA THR A 185 14.60 -6.10 -3.75
C THR A 185 15.47 -7.33 -3.53
N LEU A 186 16.57 -7.48 -4.29
CA LEU A 186 17.47 -8.65 -4.15
C LEU A 186 18.10 -8.76 -2.76
N ASN A 187 18.41 -7.64 -2.09
CA ASN A 187 18.89 -7.67 -0.71
C ASN A 187 17.79 -7.97 0.32
N SER A 188 16.56 -7.49 0.11
CA SER A 188 15.42 -7.72 1.00
C SER A 188 14.88 -9.17 0.94
N LEU A 189 15.40 -9.96 -0.02
CA LEU A 189 15.14 -11.38 -0.21
C LEU A 189 16.42 -12.23 -0.04
N SER A 190 17.52 -11.63 0.40
CA SER A 190 18.83 -12.29 0.51
C SER A 190 18.95 -13.14 1.77
N ARG A 191 19.51 -14.34 1.65
CA ARG A 191 19.88 -15.22 2.77
C ARG A 191 21.41 -15.19 3.02
N SER A 192 22.14 -14.37 2.27
CA SER A 192 23.57 -14.11 2.42
C SER A 192 23.86 -13.13 3.57
N SER A 193 25.09 -13.18 4.10
CA SER A 193 25.66 -12.09 4.92
C SER A 193 26.10 -10.90 4.07
N ASP A 194 26.35 -11.13 2.78
CA ASP A 194 26.90 -10.12 1.89
C ASP A 194 25.80 -9.21 1.36
N ILE A 195 26.12 -7.93 1.25
CA ILE A 195 25.28 -6.95 0.57
C ILE A 195 25.60 -7.01 -0.93
N LEU A 196 24.56 -7.11 -1.75
CA LEU A 196 24.64 -6.84 -3.19
C LEU A 196 24.53 -5.32 -3.40
N GLY A 197 25.36 -4.72 -4.24
CA GLY A 197 25.28 -3.29 -4.52
C GLY A 197 25.21 -2.93 -6.00
N LEU A 198 24.88 -1.68 -6.27
CA LEU A 198 25.10 -1.04 -7.57
C LEU A 198 26.61 -1.07 -7.95
N PRO A 199 26.95 -0.91 -9.24
CA PRO A 199 28.33 -0.96 -9.73
C PRO A 199 29.30 -0.10 -8.92
N ASP A 200 28.98 1.17 -8.70
CA ASP A 200 29.84 2.16 -8.04
C ASP A 200 29.70 2.19 -6.50
N ALA A 201 28.87 1.32 -5.92
CA ALA A 201 28.70 1.20 -4.48
C ALA A 201 29.96 0.63 -3.78
N PRO A 202 30.09 0.72 -2.43
CA PRO A 202 31.20 0.07 -1.72
C PRO A 202 30.98 -1.44 -1.48
N ALA A 203 29.78 -2.00 -1.71
CA ALA A 203 29.51 -3.43 -1.59
C ALA A 203 30.44 -4.30 -2.46
N VAL A 204 30.89 -5.44 -1.92
CA VAL A 204 31.78 -6.41 -2.57
C VAL A 204 31.10 -7.06 -3.78
N ASN A 205 29.87 -7.55 -3.60
CA ASN A 205 29.12 -8.22 -4.65
C ASN A 205 28.28 -7.21 -5.45
N LYS A 206 28.23 -7.37 -6.77
CA LYS A 206 27.63 -6.38 -7.69
C LYS A 206 26.43 -6.92 -8.46
N LEU A 207 25.43 -6.06 -8.65
CA LEU A 207 24.49 -6.13 -9.75
C LEU A 207 25.16 -5.48 -10.98
N VAL A 208 25.58 -6.29 -11.94
CA VAL A 208 26.50 -5.88 -13.03
C VAL A 208 25.70 -5.58 -14.31
N PRO A 209 25.66 -4.34 -14.81
CA PRO A 209 25.12 -4.06 -16.14
C PRO A 209 26.01 -4.70 -17.21
N ILE A 210 25.39 -5.32 -18.22
CA ILE A 210 26.11 -5.93 -19.36
C ILE A 210 25.99 -5.10 -20.65
N ASP A 211 25.14 -4.08 -20.64
CA ASP A 211 24.86 -3.14 -21.72
C ASP A 211 25.25 -1.69 -21.33
N SER A 212 25.49 -0.84 -22.33
CA SER A 212 25.90 0.56 -22.10
C SER A 212 24.79 1.48 -21.58
N ALA A 213 23.51 1.10 -21.74
CA ALA A 213 22.38 1.84 -21.18
C ALA A 213 22.08 1.45 -19.71
N ALA A 214 22.79 0.44 -19.17
CA ALA A 214 22.53 -0.17 -17.87
C ALA A 214 21.04 -0.53 -17.71
N THR A 215 20.59 -1.46 -18.55
CA THR A 215 19.21 -1.97 -18.63
C THR A 215 19.14 -3.49 -18.48
N ILE A 216 20.25 -4.23 -18.65
CA ILE A 216 20.34 -5.69 -18.51
C ILE A 216 21.38 -5.99 -17.42
N PHE A 217 20.94 -6.56 -16.30
CA PHE A 217 21.77 -6.68 -15.09
C PHE A 217 22.00 -8.13 -14.69
N ARG A 218 23.26 -8.58 -14.71
CA ARG A 218 23.67 -9.87 -14.16
C ARG A 218 23.87 -9.80 -12.64
N PHE A 219 23.44 -10.84 -11.94
CA PHE A 219 23.94 -11.20 -10.62
C PHE A 219 24.24 -12.71 -10.56
N ASP A 220 24.90 -13.16 -9.49
CA ASP A 220 25.14 -14.57 -9.19
C ASP A 220 24.28 -14.97 -7.99
N LEU A 221 23.50 -16.05 -8.11
CA LEU A 221 22.59 -16.53 -7.07
C LEU A 221 23.28 -16.75 -5.70
N ARG A 222 24.56 -17.13 -5.72
CA ARG A 222 25.35 -17.39 -4.50
C ARG A 222 25.58 -16.13 -3.69
N HIS A 223 25.69 -14.96 -4.35
CA HIS A 223 25.92 -13.67 -3.67
C HIS A 223 24.75 -13.28 -2.76
N ILE A 224 23.53 -13.76 -3.05
CA ILE A 224 22.32 -13.53 -2.24
C ILE A 224 21.85 -14.78 -1.47
N GLY A 225 22.64 -15.86 -1.45
CA GLY A 225 22.28 -17.09 -0.73
C GLY A 225 21.10 -17.86 -1.35
N TRP A 226 20.87 -17.69 -2.66
CA TRP A 226 19.86 -18.43 -3.42
C TRP A 226 20.48 -19.64 -4.14
N THR A 227 19.64 -20.63 -4.41
CA THR A 227 19.91 -21.78 -5.28
C THR A 227 19.20 -21.60 -6.62
N ALA A 228 19.48 -22.47 -7.59
CA ALA A 228 18.70 -22.52 -8.83
C ALA A 228 17.19 -22.72 -8.57
N ALA A 229 16.82 -23.53 -7.57
CA ALA A 229 15.42 -23.80 -7.24
C ALA A 229 14.68 -22.59 -6.62
N ASP A 230 15.38 -21.67 -5.94
CA ASP A 230 14.79 -20.42 -5.45
C ASP A 230 14.47 -19.48 -6.63
N TRP A 231 15.37 -19.41 -7.62
CA TRP A 231 15.12 -18.66 -8.85
C TRP A 231 14.01 -19.28 -9.70
N ASP A 232 14.06 -20.59 -9.95
CA ASP A 232 13.10 -21.29 -10.80
C ASP A 232 11.69 -21.28 -10.15
N ARG A 233 11.57 -21.24 -8.81
CA ARG A 233 10.32 -20.98 -8.07
C ARG A 233 9.68 -19.65 -8.46
N VAL A 234 10.46 -18.60 -8.74
CA VAL A 234 9.93 -17.34 -9.27
C VAL A 234 9.68 -17.46 -10.77
N ALA A 235 10.69 -17.93 -11.52
CA ALA A 235 10.71 -17.86 -12.97
C ALA A 235 9.62 -18.74 -13.65
N GLN A 236 9.14 -19.79 -13.00
CA GLN A 236 7.99 -20.59 -13.47
C GLN A 236 6.68 -19.79 -13.58
N HIS A 237 6.56 -18.66 -12.86
CA HIS A 237 5.35 -17.83 -12.86
C HIS A 237 5.38 -16.71 -13.92
N ASN A 238 6.47 -16.56 -14.69
CA ASN A 238 6.66 -15.45 -15.63
C ASN A 238 5.69 -15.53 -16.83
N PRO A 239 4.67 -14.65 -16.94
CA PRO A 239 3.72 -14.68 -18.06
C PRO A 239 4.29 -14.04 -19.33
N TYR A 240 5.41 -13.30 -19.22
CA TYR A 240 6.00 -12.50 -20.29
C TYR A 240 7.15 -13.21 -21.03
N GLY A 241 7.42 -14.48 -20.71
CA GLY A 241 8.44 -15.27 -21.39
C GLY A 241 8.02 -15.70 -22.80
N LEU A 242 8.81 -15.34 -23.82
CA LEU A 242 8.63 -15.81 -25.20
C LEU A 242 9.68 -16.87 -25.57
N SER A 243 9.41 -17.62 -26.64
CA SER A 243 10.35 -18.58 -27.25
C SER A 243 10.57 -18.21 -28.72
N TYR A 244 11.81 -18.23 -29.19
CA TYR A 244 12.14 -17.69 -30.51
C TYR A 244 12.53 -18.78 -31.51
N ARG A 245 12.11 -18.61 -32.77
CA ARG A 245 12.41 -19.55 -33.86
C ARG A 245 13.91 -19.64 -34.21
N SER A 246 14.71 -18.68 -33.72
CA SER A 246 16.17 -18.70 -33.79
C SER A 246 16.83 -19.65 -32.77
N GLY A 247 16.11 -20.10 -31.75
CA GLY A 247 16.65 -20.93 -30.66
C GLY A 247 17.66 -20.23 -29.75
N ALA A 248 17.88 -18.92 -29.89
CA ALA A 248 18.85 -18.18 -29.08
C ALA A 248 18.53 -18.23 -27.57
N ASP A 249 17.25 -18.25 -27.23
CA ASP A 249 16.74 -18.45 -25.87
C ASP A 249 17.03 -19.86 -25.32
N GLN A 250 17.12 -20.87 -26.19
CA GLN A 250 17.47 -22.25 -25.83
C GLN A 250 18.97 -22.38 -25.56
N VAL A 251 19.82 -21.67 -26.33
CA VAL A 251 21.28 -21.59 -26.07
C VAL A 251 21.54 -20.98 -24.71
N VAL A 252 20.90 -19.83 -24.41
CA VAL A 252 21.03 -19.13 -23.12
C VAL A 252 20.54 -20.02 -21.96
N ALA A 253 19.40 -20.70 -22.11
CA ALA A 253 18.88 -21.62 -21.11
C ALA A 253 19.79 -22.84 -20.87
N GLY A 254 20.38 -23.40 -21.94
CA GLY A 254 21.32 -24.51 -21.87
C GLY A 254 22.62 -24.16 -21.14
N LEU A 255 23.19 -22.98 -21.44
CA LEU A 255 24.41 -22.48 -20.80
C LEU A 255 24.26 -22.30 -19.28
N THR A 256 23.10 -21.82 -18.81
CA THR A 256 22.83 -21.60 -17.38
C THR A 256 22.17 -22.79 -16.68
N SER A 257 21.78 -23.83 -17.41
CA SER A 257 20.95 -24.96 -16.92
C SER A 257 19.66 -24.53 -16.21
N SER A 258 19.04 -23.43 -16.66
CA SER A 258 17.74 -22.94 -16.16
C SER A 258 16.86 -22.54 -17.34
N ARG A 259 15.57 -22.86 -17.26
CA ARG A 259 14.64 -22.65 -18.38
C ARG A 259 14.46 -21.18 -18.74
N VAL A 260 14.53 -20.28 -17.74
CA VAL A 260 14.29 -18.84 -17.86
C VAL A 260 15.33 -18.12 -16.98
N PRO A 261 16.56 -17.90 -17.46
CA PRO A 261 17.62 -17.30 -16.63
C PRO A 261 17.63 -15.77 -16.63
N TRP A 262 16.72 -15.12 -17.38
CA TRP A 262 16.43 -13.70 -17.26
C TRP A 262 14.94 -13.45 -16.98
N LEU A 263 14.65 -12.39 -16.23
CA LEU A 263 13.30 -11.93 -15.92
C LEU A 263 13.25 -10.40 -16.04
N ARG A 264 12.06 -9.86 -16.33
CA ARG A 264 11.84 -8.42 -16.20
C ARG A 264 11.92 -8.00 -14.73
N GLY A 265 12.69 -6.96 -14.45
CA GLY A 265 12.94 -6.45 -13.11
C GLY A 265 11.70 -5.82 -12.46
N ASP A 266 10.80 -5.23 -13.25
CA ASP A 266 9.54 -4.65 -12.78
C ASP A 266 8.56 -5.73 -12.29
N TRP A 267 8.32 -6.74 -13.12
CA TRP A 267 7.53 -7.93 -12.76
C TRP A 267 8.17 -8.69 -11.59
N PHE A 268 9.49 -8.92 -11.61
CA PHE A 268 10.20 -9.58 -10.52
C PHE A 268 10.03 -8.85 -9.18
N CYS A 269 10.19 -7.52 -9.17
CA CYS A 269 9.96 -6.69 -7.99
C CYS A 269 8.51 -6.79 -7.50
N PHE A 270 7.54 -6.74 -8.43
CA PHE A 270 6.12 -6.84 -8.10
C PHE A 270 5.72 -8.20 -7.49
N VAL A 271 6.15 -9.33 -8.07
CA VAL A 271 5.72 -10.65 -7.57
C VAL A 271 6.51 -11.15 -6.36
N THR A 272 7.79 -10.76 -6.21
CA THR A 272 8.63 -11.29 -5.11
C THR A 272 8.53 -10.51 -3.80
N LEU A 273 8.04 -9.26 -3.83
CA LEU A 273 7.79 -8.47 -2.62
C LEU A 273 6.37 -8.63 -2.05
N GLN A 274 5.58 -9.59 -2.55
CA GLN A 274 4.31 -9.98 -1.94
C GLN A 274 4.21 -11.51 -1.74
N PRO A 275 3.36 -11.99 -0.82
CA PRO A 275 3.07 -13.41 -0.66
C PRO A 275 2.48 -14.04 -1.93
N PRO A 276 2.68 -15.36 -2.16
CA PRO A 276 3.43 -16.29 -1.31
C PRO A 276 4.96 -16.18 -1.48
N LEU A 277 5.45 -15.64 -2.60
CA LEU A 277 6.89 -15.64 -2.92
C LEU A 277 7.75 -14.88 -1.90
N TYR A 278 7.25 -13.76 -1.36
CA TYR A 278 7.97 -13.04 -0.29
C TYR A 278 8.24 -13.93 0.92
N HIS A 279 7.24 -14.70 1.37
CA HIS A 279 7.39 -15.64 2.48
C HIS A 279 8.39 -16.76 2.15
N ASP A 280 8.25 -17.39 0.99
CA ASP A 280 9.09 -18.51 0.56
C ASP A 280 10.58 -18.13 0.42
N LEU A 281 10.87 -16.97 -0.17
CA LEU A 281 12.23 -16.54 -0.51
C LEU A 281 12.99 -16.04 0.72
N VAL A 282 12.34 -15.24 1.57
CA VAL A 282 12.90 -14.82 2.88
C VAL A 282 12.99 -15.99 3.85
N GLY A 283 12.10 -16.98 3.71
CA GLY A 283 12.01 -18.16 4.57
C GLY A 283 11.10 -17.99 5.80
N ILE A 284 10.10 -17.10 5.72
CA ILE A 284 9.17 -16.80 6.81
C ILE A 284 8.21 -18.00 7.00
N PRO A 285 8.31 -18.75 8.11
CA PRO A 285 7.52 -19.96 8.34
C PRO A 285 6.05 -19.63 8.62
N ALA A 286 5.19 -20.66 8.63
CA ALA A 286 3.74 -20.48 8.75
C ALA A 286 3.27 -20.01 10.14
N HIS A 287 4.15 -20.02 11.15
CA HIS A 287 3.80 -19.70 12.54
C HIS A 287 4.95 -18.99 13.28
N LEU A 288 4.60 -18.14 14.24
CA LEU A 288 5.52 -17.23 14.95
C LEU A 288 6.58 -17.96 15.78
N ASP A 289 6.22 -19.05 16.44
CA ASP A 289 7.16 -19.86 17.24
C ASP A 289 8.26 -20.51 16.37
N GLN A 290 7.92 -20.93 15.15
CA GLN A 290 8.88 -21.44 14.17
C GLN A 290 9.85 -20.34 13.71
N LEU A 291 9.39 -19.10 13.55
CA LEU A 291 10.25 -17.95 13.24
C LEU A 291 11.16 -17.61 14.43
N GLU A 292 10.62 -17.63 15.65
CA GLU A 292 11.36 -17.41 16.88
C GLU A 292 12.40 -18.51 17.13
N GLU A 293 12.12 -19.78 16.80
CA GLU A 293 13.10 -20.87 16.83
C GLU A 293 14.21 -20.69 15.78
N GLN A 294 13.86 -20.42 14.51
CA GLN A 294 14.82 -20.19 13.42
C GLN A 294 15.78 -19.03 13.73
N LEU A 295 15.27 -17.94 14.30
CA LEU A 295 16.06 -16.77 14.72
C LEU A 295 16.72 -16.96 16.09
N LYS A 296 16.38 -18.00 16.86
CA LYS A 296 16.81 -18.23 18.25
C LYS A 296 16.40 -17.08 19.19
N VAL A 297 15.21 -16.53 18.97
CA VAL A 297 14.58 -15.48 19.78
C VAL A 297 13.77 -16.13 20.91
N THR A 298 14.32 -16.15 22.11
CA THR A 298 13.65 -16.76 23.27
C THR A 298 12.64 -15.83 23.96
N ARG A 299 11.73 -15.17 23.21
CA ARG A 299 10.88 -14.05 23.68
C ARG A 299 10.28 -14.23 25.08
N LEU A 300 9.54 -15.31 25.33
CA LEU A 300 8.89 -15.51 26.65
C LEU A 300 9.92 -15.69 27.79
N ALA A 301 11.09 -16.27 27.51
CA ALA A 301 12.18 -16.35 28.49
C ALA A 301 12.86 -14.99 28.67
N ASN A 302 13.03 -14.21 27.59
CA ASN A 302 13.56 -12.86 27.62
C ASN A 302 12.69 -11.93 28.48
N ILE A 303 11.36 -12.05 28.40
CA ILE A 303 10.45 -11.30 29.28
C ILE A 303 10.65 -11.73 30.74
N ARG A 304 10.77 -13.04 31.04
CA ARG A 304 11.06 -13.55 32.39
C ARG A 304 12.42 -13.12 32.96
N SER A 305 13.45 -13.00 32.12
CA SER A 305 14.79 -12.53 32.49
C SER A 305 14.94 -11.00 32.46
N ARG A 306 13.89 -10.26 32.08
CA ARG A 306 13.88 -8.81 31.81
C ARG A 306 14.92 -8.37 30.76
N GLN A 307 15.10 -9.21 29.76
CA GLN A 307 15.88 -8.95 28.54
C GLN A 307 14.95 -8.55 27.39
N VAL A 308 14.00 -7.67 27.70
CA VAL A 308 13.01 -7.09 26.78
C VAL A 308 12.96 -5.58 27.03
N HIS A 309 12.70 -4.82 25.98
CA HIS A 309 12.47 -3.38 26.09
C HIS A 309 11.11 -3.11 25.45
N ARG A 310 10.21 -2.44 26.16
CA ARG A 310 8.84 -2.15 25.69
C ARG A 310 8.58 -0.65 25.52
N ALA A 311 7.68 -0.36 24.60
CA ALA A 311 7.00 0.92 24.43
C ALA A 311 5.53 0.68 24.09
N GLY A 312 4.59 1.26 24.84
CA GLY A 312 3.15 1.25 24.52
C GLY A 312 2.63 2.68 24.32
N PHE A 313 1.73 2.84 23.35
CA PHE A 313 1.16 4.14 22.97
C PHE A 313 -0.28 3.98 22.44
N ALA A 314 -1.14 4.96 22.73
CA ALA A 314 -2.59 4.84 22.51
C ALA A 314 -3.04 4.99 21.04
N ASN A 315 -2.20 5.56 20.16
CA ASN A 315 -2.51 5.80 18.74
C ASN A 315 -1.27 5.61 17.86
N SER A 316 -1.45 5.22 16.59
CA SER A 316 -0.36 5.03 15.62
C SER A 316 -0.71 5.51 14.20
N LYS A 317 0.25 5.56 13.27
CA LYS A 317 -0.01 5.98 11.87
C LYS A 317 -0.92 5.01 11.09
N VAL A 318 -1.03 3.75 11.53
CA VAL A 318 -1.78 2.68 10.82
C VAL A 318 -2.92 2.07 11.63
N SER A 319 -3.01 2.32 12.94
CA SER A 319 -4.11 1.88 13.81
C SER A 319 -4.52 2.97 14.79
N VAL A 320 -5.84 3.11 14.98
CA VAL A 320 -6.51 4.03 15.93
C VAL A 320 -6.65 3.45 17.34
N ASN A 321 -6.08 2.26 17.57
CA ASN A 321 -6.08 1.57 18.84
C ASN A 321 -4.70 1.57 19.49
N ASN A 322 -4.70 1.21 20.77
CA ASN A 322 -3.55 0.78 21.55
C ASN A 322 -2.62 -0.10 20.71
N ARG A 323 -1.33 0.25 20.64
CA ARG A 323 -0.27 -0.63 20.09
C ARG A 323 0.90 -0.67 21.06
N LEU A 324 1.51 -1.84 21.20
CA LEU A 324 2.68 -2.07 22.05
C LEU A 324 3.80 -2.70 21.22
N LEU A 325 5.02 -2.19 21.34
CA LEU A 325 6.22 -2.67 20.68
C LEU A 325 7.16 -3.33 21.69
N GLU A 326 7.53 -4.60 21.45
CA GLU A 326 8.58 -5.32 22.18
C GLU A 326 9.85 -5.44 21.33
N ARG A 327 10.98 -5.00 21.89
CA ARG A 327 12.31 -5.20 21.31
C ARG A 327 13.11 -6.24 22.09
N HIS A 328 13.57 -7.26 21.37
CA HIS A 328 14.52 -8.27 21.82
C HIS A 328 15.85 -8.17 21.06
N GLN A 329 16.90 -8.70 21.69
CA GLN A 329 18.16 -9.01 21.01
C GLN A 329 18.20 -10.50 20.68
N PHE A 330 18.86 -10.85 19.57
CA PHE A 330 19.16 -12.22 19.16
C PHE A 330 20.55 -12.26 18.50
N PRO A 331 21.15 -13.45 18.25
CA PRO A 331 22.52 -13.53 17.72
C PRO A 331 22.78 -12.80 16.39
N GLY A 332 21.74 -12.50 15.58
CA GLY A 332 21.86 -11.71 14.35
C GLY A 332 21.66 -10.19 14.52
N GLY A 333 21.18 -9.73 15.68
CA GLY A 333 20.92 -8.31 15.97
C GLY A 333 19.61 -8.07 16.72
N TYR A 334 18.72 -7.30 16.10
CA TYR A 334 17.45 -6.87 16.69
C TYR A 334 16.23 -7.62 16.13
N TYR A 335 15.29 -7.90 17.01
CA TYR A 335 13.96 -8.45 16.69
C TYR A 335 12.93 -7.57 17.39
N HIS A 336 12.00 -7.01 16.62
CA HIS A 336 10.85 -6.27 17.12
C HIS A 336 9.59 -7.06 16.83
N ILE A 337 8.63 -7.05 17.76
CA ILE A 337 7.26 -7.51 17.55
C ILE A 337 6.30 -6.46 18.10
N SER A 338 5.32 -6.06 17.30
CA SER A 338 4.17 -5.32 17.81
C SER A 338 3.02 -6.22 18.20
N TYR A 339 2.24 -5.74 19.15
CA TYR A 339 0.94 -6.28 19.53
C TYR A 339 -0.09 -5.22 19.14
N ASP A 340 -0.99 -5.62 18.25
CA ASP A 340 -2.01 -4.79 17.65
C ASP A 340 -3.38 -5.31 18.09
N PHE A 341 -4.29 -4.37 18.41
CA PHE A 341 -5.52 -4.64 19.14
C PHE A 341 -6.73 -4.04 18.40
N GLY A 342 -7.88 -4.72 18.44
CA GLY A 342 -9.15 -4.25 17.87
C GLY A 342 -9.97 -3.34 18.81
N ARG A 343 -9.48 -3.11 20.04
CA ARG A 343 -10.16 -2.37 21.11
C ARG A 343 -9.16 -1.85 22.15
N ASN A 344 -9.56 -0.87 22.95
CA ASN A 344 -8.68 -0.18 23.90
C ASN A 344 -8.96 -0.49 25.40
N ASP A 345 -9.90 -1.38 25.69
CA ASP A 345 -10.44 -1.65 27.02
C ASP A 345 -10.23 -3.12 27.48
N GLY A 346 -10.44 -3.38 28.77
CA GLY A 346 -10.28 -4.72 29.35
C GLY A 346 -8.85 -5.26 29.17
N THR A 347 -8.71 -6.51 28.71
CA THR A 347 -7.41 -7.15 28.43
C THR A 347 -6.64 -6.54 27.26
N SER A 348 -7.23 -5.62 26.50
CA SER A 348 -6.56 -4.86 25.44
C SER A 348 -6.11 -3.47 25.92
N ASN A 349 -6.43 -3.10 27.17
CA ASN A 349 -5.88 -1.92 27.83
C ASN A 349 -4.50 -2.23 28.42
N PHE A 350 -3.41 -1.91 27.72
CA PHE A 350 -2.06 -2.15 28.24
C PHE A 350 -1.69 -1.23 29.42
N PHE A 351 -2.38 -0.10 29.62
CA PHE A 351 -2.18 0.77 30.81
C PHE A 351 -2.68 0.08 32.09
N GLU A 352 -3.55 -0.91 31.98
CA GLU A 352 -4.01 -1.78 33.07
C GLU A 352 -3.36 -3.17 33.04
N ASN A 353 -2.94 -3.64 31.86
CA ASN A 353 -2.39 -4.98 31.62
C ASN A 353 -0.94 -5.01 31.05
N PRO A 354 0.02 -4.30 31.67
CA PRO A 354 1.36 -4.07 31.08
C PRO A 354 2.33 -5.27 31.16
N PHE A 355 2.00 -6.38 31.81
CA PHE A 355 3.02 -7.41 32.08
C PHE A 355 3.36 -8.31 30.89
N GLY A 356 2.56 -8.31 29.83
CA GLY A 356 2.89 -8.99 28.57
C GLY A 356 1.79 -9.92 28.06
N PRO A 357 2.07 -10.65 26.97
CA PRO A 357 1.16 -11.66 26.43
C PRO A 357 1.06 -12.87 27.38
N PRO A 358 0.13 -13.81 27.11
CA PRO A 358 -0.04 -15.01 27.92
C PRO A 358 1.22 -15.85 28.09
N ASN A 359 1.34 -16.54 29.22
CA ASN A 359 2.47 -17.41 29.57
C ASN A 359 3.86 -16.72 29.62
N SER A 360 3.91 -15.38 29.63
CA SER A 360 5.14 -14.60 29.86
C SER A 360 5.57 -14.63 31.33
N LEU A 361 4.91 -13.83 32.19
CA LEU A 361 5.27 -13.62 33.60
C LEU A 361 4.35 -14.27 34.63
N GLY A 362 3.25 -14.91 34.22
CA GLY A 362 2.30 -15.58 35.13
C GLY A 362 1.54 -14.65 36.08
N ARG A 363 1.54 -13.33 35.83
CA ARG A 363 0.80 -12.31 36.63
C ARG A 363 -0.65 -12.18 36.13
N ARG A 364 -1.54 -11.52 36.87
CA ARG A 364 -2.95 -11.35 36.45
C ARG A 364 -3.16 -10.33 35.32
N GLN A 365 -2.37 -9.26 35.33
CA GLN A 365 -2.45 -8.14 34.38
C GLN A 365 -1.70 -8.47 33.07
N GLN A 366 -2.17 -9.48 32.35
CA GLN A 366 -1.68 -9.91 31.02
C GLN A 366 -2.57 -9.32 29.92
N PHE A 367 -1.98 -8.89 28.82
CA PHE A 367 -2.73 -8.42 27.66
C PHE A 367 -3.04 -9.54 26.68
N PHE A 368 -4.06 -9.34 25.83
CA PHE A 368 -4.43 -10.24 24.73
C PHE A 368 -4.57 -9.43 23.44
N GLN A 369 -3.65 -9.66 22.49
CA GLN A 369 -3.62 -9.02 21.18
C GLN A 369 -4.56 -9.70 20.18
N ASP A 370 -4.97 -8.96 19.15
CA ASP A 370 -5.74 -9.47 18.01
C ASP A 370 -4.84 -9.82 16.80
N GLY A 371 -3.69 -9.15 16.70
CA GLY A 371 -2.63 -9.45 15.72
C GLY A 371 -1.28 -8.84 16.11
N GLY A 372 -0.34 -8.82 15.17
CA GLY A 372 0.95 -8.19 15.34
C GLY A 372 1.80 -8.15 14.07
N GLU A 373 2.88 -7.37 14.11
CA GLU A 373 3.88 -7.23 13.06
C GLU A 373 5.28 -7.48 13.64
N VAL A 374 6.02 -8.41 13.02
CA VAL A 374 7.41 -8.73 13.38
C VAL A 374 8.35 -8.06 12.38
N ILE A 375 9.35 -7.33 12.89
CA ILE A 375 10.41 -6.70 12.08
C ILE A 375 11.77 -7.11 12.64
N TYR A 376 12.58 -7.79 11.84
CA TYR A 376 13.86 -8.33 12.27
C TYR A 376 15.00 -8.05 11.29
N LYS A 377 16.21 -7.97 11.85
CA LYS A 377 17.44 -7.76 11.08
C LYS A 377 17.83 -9.03 10.31
N MET A 378 18.04 -8.89 9.00
CA MET A 378 18.58 -9.92 8.12
C MET A 378 20.11 -10.01 8.20
N ARG A 379 20.69 -11.10 7.66
CA ARG A 379 22.15 -11.36 7.74
C ARG A 379 23.00 -10.29 7.04
N ASN A 380 22.53 -9.75 5.92
CA ASN A 380 23.10 -8.61 5.20
C ASN A 380 22.73 -7.23 5.82
N SER A 381 22.17 -7.20 7.02
CA SER A 381 21.67 -5.99 7.73
C SER A 381 20.49 -5.26 7.08
N PHE A 382 19.82 -5.86 6.09
CA PHE A 382 18.48 -5.43 5.64
C PHE A 382 17.41 -5.83 6.68
N GLN A 383 16.14 -5.47 6.44
CA GLN A 383 15.01 -5.80 7.31
C GLN A 383 14.03 -6.76 6.61
N ALA A 384 13.50 -7.72 7.36
CA ALA A 384 12.43 -8.62 6.96
C ALA A 384 11.21 -8.45 7.87
N TYR A 385 10.03 -8.71 7.30
CA TYR A 385 8.73 -8.36 7.89
C TYR A 385 7.80 -9.58 7.92
N ALA A 386 7.04 -9.78 9.00
CA ALA A 386 6.01 -10.81 9.06
C ALA A 386 4.77 -10.31 9.81
N LEU A 387 3.61 -10.40 9.17
CA LEU A 387 2.31 -10.18 9.81
C LEU A 387 1.86 -11.48 10.49
N VAL A 388 1.27 -11.37 11.69
CA VAL A 388 0.79 -12.52 12.49
C VAL A 388 -0.57 -12.26 13.15
N LYS A 389 -1.34 -13.33 13.32
CA LYS A 389 -2.60 -13.39 14.08
C LYS A 389 -2.33 -13.46 15.59
N ALA A 390 -3.38 -13.27 16.38
CA ALA A 390 -3.37 -13.47 17.84
C ALA A 390 -2.75 -14.81 18.30
N ASP A 391 -2.99 -15.90 17.58
CA ASP A 391 -2.47 -17.25 17.89
C ASP A 391 -1.00 -17.46 17.51
N GLY A 392 -0.45 -16.59 16.65
CA GLY A 392 0.89 -16.71 16.07
C GLY A 392 0.90 -17.19 14.62
N GLY A 393 -0.25 -17.53 14.02
CA GLY A 393 -0.33 -17.89 12.61
C GLY A 393 0.04 -16.72 11.70
N ARG A 394 0.89 -16.98 10.69
CA ARG A 394 1.29 -15.98 9.70
C ARG A 394 0.07 -15.43 8.94
N LEU A 395 0.21 -14.20 8.46
CA LEU A 395 -0.72 -13.51 7.56
C LEU A 395 -0.03 -13.06 6.27
N SER A 396 -0.73 -13.20 5.15
CA SER A 396 -0.36 -12.58 3.87
C SER A 396 -0.91 -11.15 3.71
N ILE A 397 -2.05 -10.85 4.33
CA ILE A 397 -2.70 -9.53 4.36
C ILE A 397 -3.15 -9.24 5.80
N ALA A 398 -2.93 -8.02 6.30
CA ALA A 398 -3.44 -7.62 7.61
C ALA A 398 -4.96 -7.36 7.57
N PRO A 399 -5.74 -7.67 8.62
CA PRO A 399 -7.15 -7.30 8.69
C PRO A 399 -7.33 -5.77 8.70
N SER A 400 -8.04 -5.23 7.71
CA SER A 400 -8.31 -3.79 7.57
C SER A 400 -9.07 -3.17 8.76
N ALA A 401 -9.77 -4.00 9.54
CA ALA A 401 -10.42 -3.61 10.79
C ALA A 401 -9.46 -3.38 11.98
N ILE A 402 -8.16 -3.70 11.83
CA ILE A 402 -7.12 -3.52 12.84
C ILE A 402 -6.08 -2.49 12.37
N VAL A 403 -5.65 -2.56 11.10
CA VAL A 403 -4.66 -1.66 10.50
C VAL A 403 -4.96 -1.35 9.02
N HIS A 404 -4.67 -0.13 8.57
CA HIS A 404 -5.00 0.37 7.23
C HIS A 404 -3.82 1.16 6.60
N ASP A 405 -3.68 1.10 5.27
CA ASP A 405 -2.76 1.93 4.48
C ASP A 405 -3.48 2.50 3.25
N ASP A 406 -3.85 3.77 3.33
CA ASP A 406 -4.61 4.49 2.27
C ASP A 406 -3.87 4.55 0.92
N SER A 407 -2.57 4.28 0.89
CA SER A 407 -1.77 4.24 -0.34
C SER A 407 -1.89 2.92 -1.10
N MET A 408 -2.55 1.91 -0.52
CA MET A 408 -2.73 0.58 -1.10
C MET A 408 -4.18 0.36 -1.59
N PRO A 409 -4.42 -0.44 -2.65
CA PRO A 409 -5.77 -0.75 -3.10
C PRO A 409 -6.65 -1.33 -1.98
N GLY A 410 -7.77 -0.66 -1.68
CA GLY A 410 -8.68 -1.08 -0.62
C GLY A 410 -8.08 -1.01 0.79
N GLY A 411 -7.02 -0.22 1.02
CA GLY A 411 -6.41 -0.04 2.33
C GLY A 411 -5.52 -1.18 2.82
N ALA A 412 -5.32 -2.21 1.98
CA ALA A 412 -4.76 -3.49 2.41
C ALA A 412 -3.24 -3.42 2.66
N ILE A 413 -2.83 -3.69 3.92
CA ILE A 413 -1.42 -3.89 4.25
C ILE A 413 -1.03 -5.33 3.87
N ILE A 414 -0.17 -5.44 2.86
CA ILE A 414 0.34 -6.70 2.32
C ILE A 414 1.72 -6.96 2.89
N ASN A 415 1.98 -8.16 3.44
CA ASN A 415 3.28 -8.46 4.02
C ASN A 415 4.40 -8.33 2.97
N GLY A 416 5.57 -7.86 3.37
CA GLY A 416 6.61 -7.48 2.41
C GLY A 416 6.42 -6.06 1.91
N ILE A 417 5.72 -5.85 0.77
CA ILE A 417 5.70 -4.56 0.07
C ILE A 417 5.18 -3.39 0.93
N SER A 418 4.05 -3.53 1.63
CA SER A 418 3.54 -2.43 2.48
C SER A 418 4.49 -2.15 3.65
N CYS A 419 4.99 -3.19 4.30
CA CYS A 419 5.97 -3.07 5.39
C CYS A 419 7.29 -2.41 4.92
N LEU A 420 7.82 -2.79 3.77
CA LEU A 420 9.05 -2.27 3.18
C LEU A 420 8.90 -0.81 2.70
N SER A 421 7.72 -0.47 2.16
CA SER A 421 7.32 0.90 1.80
C SER A 421 7.20 1.78 3.05
N CYS A 422 6.57 1.28 4.12
CA CYS A 422 6.49 1.98 5.40
C CYS A 422 7.89 2.16 6.03
N HIS A 423 8.66 1.09 6.17
CA HIS A 423 9.96 1.05 6.85
C HIS A 423 11.15 1.37 5.93
N TRP A 424 10.94 2.22 4.93
CA TRP A 424 11.95 2.53 3.92
C TRP A 424 13.27 3.11 4.46
N ASP A 425 13.19 3.85 5.58
CA ASP A 425 14.33 4.41 6.34
C ASP A 425 14.59 3.65 7.66
N GLY A 426 13.96 2.48 7.86
CA GLY A 426 14.10 1.57 9.00
C GLY A 426 12.99 1.67 10.06
N MET A 427 13.34 1.39 11.33
CA MET A 427 12.38 1.34 12.44
C MET A 427 11.65 2.69 12.66
N LYS A 428 10.34 2.67 12.90
CA LYS A 428 9.53 3.87 13.21
C LYS A 428 9.60 4.26 14.70
N PRO A 429 9.23 5.50 15.09
CA PRO A 429 9.07 6.69 14.23
C PRO A 429 10.44 7.29 13.89
N GLU A 430 10.64 7.76 12.65
CA GLU A 430 11.95 8.21 12.15
C GLU A 430 12.51 9.40 12.92
N ASN A 431 11.65 10.29 13.43
CA ASN A 431 12.04 11.45 14.21
C ASN A 431 12.70 11.00 15.54
N PRO A 432 13.98 11.33 15.79
CA PRO A 432 14.66 10.90 17.02
C PRO A 432 14.01 11.45 18.29
N THR A 433 13.33 12.60 18.22
CA THR A 433 12.63 13.21 19.36
C THR A 433 11.39 12.42 19.72
N THR A 434 10.58 12.05 18.72
CA THR A 434 9.38 11.23 18.91
C THR A 434 9.75 9.81 19.33
N ALA A 435 10.83 9.24 18.78
CA ALA A 435 11.37 7.96 19.23
C ALA A 435 11.88 8.02 20.68
N ALA A 436 12.48 9.13 21.10
CA ALA A 436 12.89 9.39 22.48
C ALA A 436 11.74 9.75 23.44
N ALA A 437 10.51 9.81 22.93
CA ALA A 437 9.26 10.01 23.67
C ALA A 437 8.33 8.78 23.63
N LEU A 438 8.75 7.72 22.93
CA LEU A 438 7.91 6.57 22.63
C LEU A 438 7.81 5.60 23.83
N ASP A 439 7.07 6.01 24.86
CA ASP A 439 6.33 5.12 25.79
C ASP A 439 5.40 5.96 26.70
N GLU A 440 4.14 5.53 26.81
CA GLU A 440 3.13 6.13 27.70
C GLU A 440 2.85 5.23 28.94
N VAL A 441 3.33 3.98 28.93
CA VAL A 441 2.99 2.97 29.95
C VAL A 441 3.76 3.19 31.26
N ARG A 442 5.07 3.43 31.18
CA ARG A 442 5.95 3.64 32.33
C ARG A 442 5.46 4.81 33.18
N SER A 443 5.13 5.95 32.56
CA SER A 443 4.64 7.12 33.29
C SER A 443 3.25 6.86 33.91
N SER A 444 2.29 6.36 33.13
CA SER A 444 0.91 6.09 33.57
C SER A 444 0.85 5.09 34.74
N THR A 445 1.55 3.97 34.63
CA THR A 445 1.56 2.91 35.67
C THR A 445 2.32 3.35 36.93
N LEU A 446 3.42 4.10 36.81
CA LEU A 446 4.14 4.65 37.96
C LEU A 446 3.30 5.69 38.74
N MET A 447 2.47 6.47 38.04
CA MET A 447 1.53 7.43 38.65
C MET A 447 0.26 6.78 39.23
N ASN A 448 0.04 5.47 39.03
CA ASN A 448 -1.13 4.74 39.53
C ASN A 448 -0.78 3.72 40.64
N PRO A 449 -0.44 4.16 41.87
CA PRO A 449 -0.13 3.28 42.99
C PRO A 449 -1.34 2.52 43.56
N ARG A 450 -2.55 2.74 43.02
CA ARG A 450 -3.76 1.98 43.37
C ARG A 450 -3.83 0.65 42.61
N ASN A 451 -3.50 0.67 41.32
CA ASN A 451 -3.56 -0.51 40.45
C ASN A 451 -2.23 -1.27 40.38
N PHE A 452 -1.11 -0.62 40.73
CA PHE A 452 0.24 -1.20 40.70
C PHE A 452 0.95 -0.99 42.04
N ASN A 453 1.29 -2.09 42.73
CA ASN A 453 2.03 -2.06 44.00
C ASN A 453 3.52 -1.72 43.80
N ALA A 454 4.32 -1.64 44.87
CA ALA A 454 5.74 -1.29 44.77
C ALA A 454 6.54 -2.26 43.87
N ALA A 455 6.34 -3.57 44.02
CA ALA A 455 7.02 -4.58 43.20
C ALA A 455 6.51 -4.61 41.75
N ASP A 456 5.24 -4.27 41.52
CA ASP A 456 4.71 -4.05 40.16
C ASP A 456 5.45 -2.89 39.49
N ARG A 457 5.58 -1.75 40.18
CA ARG A 457 6.19 -0.52 39.65
C ARG A 457 7.69 -0.67 39.38
N GLU A 458 8.45 -1.41 40.20
CA GLU A 458 9.84 -1.71 39.86
C GLU A 458 9.94 -2.67 38.66
N LEU A 459 9.08 -3.70 38.59
CA LEU A 459 9.02 -4.61 37.44
C LEU A 459 8.64 -3.90 36.12
N ILE A 460 7.77 -2.87 36.16
CA ILE A 460 7.55 -2.01 35.00
C ILE A 460 8.85 -1.36 34.53
N LYS A 461 9.66 -0.82 35.46
CA LYS A 461 10.92 -0.15 35.08
C LYS A 461 11.94 -1.09 34.44
N GLU A 462 11.88 -2.39 34.76
CA GLU A 462 12.70 -3.45 34.14
C GLU A 462 12.21 -3.86 32.74
N LEU A 463 10.93 -3.66 32.41
CA LEU A 463 10.30 -4.09 31.15
C LEU A 463 10.13 -2.96 30.12
N TYR A 464 9.81 -1.76 30.61
CA TYR A 464 9.65 -0.52 29.86
C TYR A 464 10.77 0.42 30.29
N PRO A 465 11.88 0.55 29.55
CA PRO A 465 12.97 1.48 29.91
C PRO A 465 12.50 2.94 29.82
N GLU A 466 13.37 3.91 30.14
CA GLU A 466 13.00 5.31 29.89
C GLU A 466 12.75 5.56 28.39
N PRO A 467 11.76 6.39 27.97
CA PRO A 467 11.47 6.61 26.56
C PRO A 467 12.70 7.06 25.74
N ALA A 468 13.55 7.90 26.34
CA ALA A 468 14.80 8.37 25.75
C ALA A 468 15.87 7.26 25.58
N GLU A 469 15.75 6.15 26.31
CA GLU A 469 16.56 4.95 26.13
C GLU A 469 16.01 4.05 25.03
N PHE A 470 14.68 3.84 24.99
CA PHE A 470 14.04 3.10 23.89
C PHE A 470 14.30 3.75 22.52
N GLY A 471 14.20 5.09 22.44
CA GLY A 471 14.53 5.85 21.24
C GLY A 471 15.99 5.70 20.78
N ARG A 472 16.95 5.55 21.72
CA ARG A 472 18.36 5.26 21.38
C ARG A 472 18.53 3.88 20.78
N LEU A 473 17.75 2.89 21.22
CA LEU A 473 17.76 1.53 20.65
C LEU A 473 17.16 1.52 19.23
N LEU A 474 16.00 2.17 19.03
CA LEU A 474 15.37 2.29 17.71
C LEU A 474 16.29 2.95 16.68
N GLU A 475 16.92 4.08 17.01
CA GLU A 475 17.86 4.75 16.10
C GLU A 475 19.18 3.97 15.92
N ALA A 476 19.62 3.15 16.89
CA ALA A 476 20.76 2.24 16.70
C ALA A 476 20.45 1.07 15.74
N ASP A 477 19.22 0.56 15.75
CA ASP A 477 18.74 -0.45 14.80
C ASP A 477 18.58 0.17 13.39
N ARG A 478 18.05 1.40 13.34
CA ARG A 478 17.85 2.19 12.12
C ARG A 478 19.16 2.54 11.42
N ARG A 479 20.21 2.94 12.16
CA ARG A 479 21.54 3.21 11.59
C ARG A 479 22.15 1.99 10.90
N GLN A 480 21.98 0.79 11.45
CA GLN A 480 22.47 -0.45 10.81
C GLN A 480 21.78 -0.69 9.45
N PHE A 481 20.47 -0.42 9.37
CA PHE A 481 19.73 -0.55 8.11
C PHE A 481 20.13 0.53 7.09
N ARG A 482 20.21 1.80 7.51
CA ARG A 482 20.69 2.91 6.66
C ARG A 482 22.10 2.65 6.11
N GLN A 483 23.02 2.15 6.95
CA GLN A 483 24.36 1.77 6.52
C GLN A 483 24.35 0.63 5.49
N ALA A 484 23.38 -0.30 5.57
CA ALA A 484 23.23 -1.35 4.57
C ALA A 484 22.74 -0.80 3.21
N LEU A 485 21.78 0.13 3.23
CA LEU A 485 21.33 0.87 2.03
C LEU A 485 22.47 1.66 1.38
N GLU A 486 23.21 2.42 2.18
CA GLU A 486 24.40 3.18 1.74
C GLU A 486 25.49 2.23 1.17
N THR A 487 25.68 1.07 1.79
CA THR A 487 26.63 0.05 1.30
C THR A 487 26.23 -0.54 -0.05
N ALA A 488 24.92 -0.71 -0.26
CA ALA A 488 24.34 -1.15 -1.53
C ALA A 488 24.32 -0.04 -2.62
N GLY A 489 24.58 1.22 -2.25
CA GLY A 489 24.50 2.38 -3.14
C GLY A 489 23.08 2.94 -3.34
N ILE A 490 22.13 2.54 -2.49
CA ILE A 490 20.73 3.01 -2.54
C ILE A 490 20.67 4.40 -1.88
N ARG A 491 20.10 5.38 -2.58
CA ARG A 491 20.00 6.76 -2.11
C ARG A 491 18.74 6.93 -1.25
N ARG A 492 18.88 7.67 -0.14
CA ARG A 492 17.75 8.06 0.71
C ARG A 492 17.04 9.27 0.10
N GLY A 493 16.02 9.02 -0.73
CA GLY A 493 15.18 10.02 -1.40
C GLY A 493 13.97 10.48 -0.58
N ALA A 494 12.97 11.07 -1.25
CA ALA A 494 11.61 11.19 -0.71
C ALA A 494 10.84 9.87 -0.93
N GLU A 495 10.84 9.41 -2.19
CA GLU A 495 10.17 8.20 -2.66
C GLU A 495 10.97 6.90 -2.36
N GLU A 496 10.26 5.80 -2.16
CA GLU A 496 10.83 4.48 -1.88
C GLU A 496 11.08 3.69 -3.19
N PRO A 497 12.32 3.24 -3.50
CA PRO A 497 12.64 2.59 -4.77
C PRO A 497 11.79 1.35 -5.14
N CYS A 498 11.59 0.40 -4.22
CA CYS A 498 10.84 -0.83 -4.50
C CYS A 498 9.37 -0.53 -4.79
N ARG A 499 8.73 0.32 -3.97
CA ARG A 499 7.35 0.81 -4.15
C ARG A 499 7.19 1.56 -5.47
N ALA A 500 8.13 2.42 -5.84
CA ALA A 500 8.10 3.12 -7.13
C ALA A 500 8.10 2.16 -8.33
N LEU A 501 8.91 1.11 -8.29
CA LEU A 501 8.97 0.08 -9.33
C LEU A 501 7.74 -0.84 -9.32
N PHE A 502 7.25 -1.19 -8.13
CA PHE A 502 6.05 -2.00 -7.91
C PHE A 502 4.80 -1.29 -8.45
N ASP A 503 4.62 -0.01 -8.14
CA ASP A 503 3.49 0.81 -8.60
C ASP A 503 3.60 1.12 -10.10
N GLN A 504 4.81 1.26 -10.65
CA GLN A 504 5.01 1.34 -12.10
C GLN A 504 4.52 0.08 -12.81
N PHE A 505 4.76 -1.11 -12.26
CA PHE A 505 4.21 -2.34 -12.80
C PHE A 505 2.69 -2.41 -12.62
N ALA A 506 2.17 -2.00 -11.45
CA ALA A 506 0.74 -2.07 -11.13
C ALA A 506 -0.17 -1.23 -12.07
N LYS A 507 0.35 -0.16 -12.68
CA LYS A 507 -0.39 0.71 -13.62
C LYS A 507 -1.05 -0.05 -14.77
N ASN A 508 -2.19 0.49 -15.24
CA ASN A 508 -2.78 0.13 -16.53
C ASN A 508 -1.77 0.39 -17.65
N LEU A 509 -1.64 -0.54 -18.59
CA LEU A 509 -0.74 -0.37 -19.73
C LEU A 509 -1.36 0.51 -20.81
N THR A 510 -0.63 1.56 -21.20
CA THR A 510 -0.86 2.33 -22.43
C THR A 510 -0.30 1.58 -23.65
N LEU A 511 -0.63 2.05 -24.85
CA LEU A 511 0.02 1.59 -26.09
C LEU A 511 1.56 1.66 -26.02
N GLU A 512 2.11 2.72 -25.40
CA GLU A 512 3.55 2.87 -25.16
C GLU A 512 4.12 1.77 -24.25
N ALA A 513 3.47 1.50 -23.11
CA ALA A 513 3.91 0.45 -22.20
C ALA A 513 3.87 -0.94 -22.84
N VAL A 514 2.86 -1.23 -23.67
CA VAL A 514 2.79 -2.49 -24.43
C VAL A 514 3.88 -2.55 -25.52
N ALA A 515 4.20 -1.43 -26.17
CA ALA A 515 5.24 -1.38 -27.19
C ALA A 515 6.64 -1.59 -26.57
N GLY A 516 6.92 -0.94 -25.45
CA GLY A 516 8.13 -1.16 -24.65
C GLY A 516 8.26 -2.59 -24.15
N ASP A 517 7.16 -3.20 -23.67
CA ASP A 517 7.09 -4.60 -23.24
C ASP A 517 7.41 -5.62 -24.36
N PHE A 518 7.38 -5.23 -25.64
CA PHE A 518 7.81 -6.01 -26.80
C PHE A 518 9.11 -5.49 -27.48
N GLY A 519 9.62 -4.34 -27.06
CA GLY A 519 10.76 -3.66 -27.69
C GLY A 519 10.48 -3.15 -29.11
N LEU A 520 9.28 -2.58 -29.32
CA LEU A 520 8.84 -1.96 -30.58
C LEU A 520 8.55 -0.46 -30.39
N ASP A 521 8.61 0.33 -31.46
CA ASP A 521 8.03 1.68 -31.46
C ASP A 521 6.49 1.60 -31.37
N PRO A 522 5.81 2.49 -30.63
CA PRO A 522 4.34 2.48 -30.49
C PRO A 522 3.56 2.53 -31.81
N GLN A 523 4.09 3.18 -32.86
CA GLN A 523 3.49 3.18 -34.19
C GLN A 523 3.62 1.81 -34.88
N GLU A 524 4.74 1.11 -34.69
CA GLU A 524 4.95 -0.22 -35.27
C GLU A 524 4.02 -1.25 -34.62
N LEU A 525 3.92 -1.24 -33.28
CA LEU A 525 2.94 -2.07 -32.57
C LEU A 525 1.51 -1.76 -33.06
N LEU A 526 1.14 -0.48 -33.19
CA LEU A 526 -0.19 -0.10 -33.67
C LEU A 526 -0.46 -0.59 -35.10
N GLN A 527 0.52 -0.53 -36.00
CA GLN A 527 0.40 -1.09 -37.35
C GLN A 527 0.19 -2.61 -37.32
N ARG A 528 0.96 -3.34 -36.48
CA ARG A 528 0.79 -4.79 -36.28
C ARG A 528 -0.59 -5.13 -35.69
N LEU A 529 -1.10 -4.35 -34.73
CA LEU A 529 -2.43 -4.55 -34.14
C LEU A 529 -3.59 -4.18 -35.10
N ASN A 530 -3.35 -3.40 -36.14
CA ASN A 530 -4.40 -3.03 -37.09
C ASN A 530 -4.74 -4.12 -38.12
N SER A 531 -4.01 -5.25 -38.15
CA SER A 531 -4.16 -6.31 -39.16
C SER A 531 -5.47 -7.11 -39.05
N ASP A 532 -6.01 -7.31 -37.84
CA ASP A 532 -7.23 -8.07 -37.58
C ASP A 532 -8.34 -7.22 -36.93
N GLY A 533 -9.59 -7.70 -36.95
CA GLY A 533 -10.75 -7.04 -36.32
C GLY A 533 -10.68 -6.95 -34.80
N ASP A 534 -10.22 -7.99 -34.11
CA ASP A 534 -10.19 -8.01 -32.64
C ASP A 534 -9.00 -7.23 -32.08
N THR A 535 -7.84 -7.33 -32.73
CA THR A 535 -6.63 -6.58 -32.32
C THR A 535 -6.81 -5.07 -32.50
N ARG A 536 -7.69 -4.61 -33.41
CA ARG A 536 -8.13 -3.21 -33.48
C ARG A 536 -8.90 -2.76 -32.23
N GLN A 537 -9.76 -3.61 -31.66
CA GLN A 537 -10.45 -3.28 -30.40
C GLN A 537 -9.47 -3.21 -29.21
N LEU A 538 -8.41 -4.04 -29.22
CA LEU A 538 -7.31 -3.93 -28.27
C LEU A 538 -6.51 -2.63 -28.46
N ALA A 539 -6.20 -2.27 -29.71
CA ALA A 539 -5.48 -1.03 -30.03
C ALA A 539 -6.22 0.23 -29.57
N GLU A 540 -7.55 0.34 -29.78
CA GLU A 540 -8.31 1.50 -29.29
C GLU A 540 -8.41 1.54 -27.76
N ARG A 541 -8.58 0.39 -27.08
CA ARG A 541 -8.50 0.32 -25.61
C ARG A 541 -7.16 0.85 -25.08
N LEU A 542 -6.05 0.43 -25.69
CA LEU A 542 -4.69 0.84 -25.33
C LEU A 542 -4.38 2.34 -25.57
N LYS A 543 -5.13 3.01 -26.46
CA LYS A 543 -5.03 4.46 -26.66
C LYS A 543 -5.85 5.28 -25.66
N VAL A 544 -7.04 4.80 -25.29
CA VAL A 544 -8.05 5.60 -24.57
C VAL A 544 -8.04 5.39 -23.05
N ALA A 545 -7.98 4.15 -22.59
CA ALA A 545 -8.13 3.80 -21.17
C ALA A 545 -6.99 2.92 -20.62
N GLY A 546 -6.19 2.34 -21.53
CA GLY A 546 -5.22 1.30 -21.22
C GLY A 546 -5.86 -0.04 -20.89
N VAL A 547 -5.01 -1.01 -20.53
CA VAL A 547 -5.43 -2.36 -20.11
C VAL A 547 -4.94 -2.64 -18.69
N GLN A 548 -5.83 -3.11 -17.82
CA GLN A 548 -5.47 -3.49 -16.44
C GLN A 548 -4.45 -4.63 -16.43
N ARG A 549 -3.47 -4.56 -15.51
CA ARG A 549 -2.32 -5.49 -15.49
C ARG A 549 -2.72 -6.98 -15.37
N GLN A 550 -3.83 -7.28 -14.69
CA GLN A 550 -4.40 -8.64 -14.62
C GLN A 550 -4.80 -9.16 -16.01
N LEU A 551 -5.64 -8.40 -16.72
CA LEU A 551 -6.17 -8.75 -18.05
C LEU A 551 -5.07 -8.81 -19.12
N TYR A 552 -4.01 -8.01 -18.94
CA TYR A 552 -2.87 -7.97 -19.86
C TYR A 552 -2.12 -9.30 -20.00
N VAL A 553 -2.21 -10.23 -19.03
CA VAL A 553 -1.59 -11.56 -19.16
C VAL A 553 -2.17 -12.35 -20.33
N VAL A 554 -3.48 -12.23 -20.60
CA VAL A 554 -4.13 -12.87 -21.76
C VAL A 554 -3.79 -12.12 -23.03
N GLU A 555 -3.90 -10.79 -22.99
CA GLU A 555 -3.66 -9.93 -24.17
C GLU A 555 -2.19 -9.99 -24.63
N PHE A 556 -1.20 -10.09 -23.72
CA PHE A 556 0.23 -10.24 -24.07
C PHE A 556 0.46 -11.48 -24.95
N ARG A 557 -0.09 -12.63 -24.55
CA ARG A 557 0.02 -13.88 -25.33
C ARG A 557 -0.60 -13.71 -26.71
N ARG A 558 -1.82 -13.15 -26.75
CA ARG A 558 -2.56 -12.84 -27.98
C ARG A 558 -1.77 -11.91 -28.91
N ILE A 559 -1.13 -10.87 -28.39
CA ILE A 559 -0.29 -9.96 -29.17
C ILE A 559 0.92 -10.71 -29.73
N ALA A 560 1.67 -11.44 -28.89
CA ALA A 560 2.89 -12.14 -29.30
C ALA A 560 2.64 -13.14 -30.44
N GLU A 561 1.54 -13.90 -30.34
CA GLU A 561 1.07 -14.86 -31.34
C GLU A 561 0.63 -14.16 -32.64
N LEU A 562 -0.29 -13.20 -32.57
CA LEU A 562 -0.87 -12.54 -33.76
C LEU A 562 0.11 -11.59 -34.48
N THR A 563 1.10 -11.06 -33.77
CA THR A 563 2.13 -10.17 -34.34
C THR A 563 3.44 -10.89 -34.69
N ALA A 564 3.47 -12.22 -34.54
CA ALA A 564 4.59 -13.12 -34.82
C ALA A 564 5.91 -12.75 -34.11
N LEU A 565 5.84 -12.20 -32.90
CA LEU A 565 7.01 -11.78 -32.12
C LEU A 565 7.69 -12.94 -31.39
N GLY A 566 6.95 -13.97 -31.01
CA GLY A 566 7.48 -15.17 -30.36
C GLY A 566 6.37 -16.07 -29.82
N GLU A 567 6.67 -17.34 -29.57
CA GLU A 567 5.71 -18.32 -29.07
C GLU A 567 5.62 -18.21 -27.52
N PRO A 568 4.47 -17.85 -26.92
CA PRO A 568 4.38 -17.60 -25.48
C PRO A 568 4.62 -18.85 -24.63
N ARG A 569 5.52 -18.74 -23.66
CA ARG A 569 5.88 -19.85 -22.78
C ARG A 569 4.72 -20.24 -21.86
N HIS A 570 4.70 -21.51 -21.45
CA HIS A 570 3.84 -21.95 -20.37
C HIS A 570 4.39 -21.42 -19.04
N PHE A 571 3.51 -20.85 -18.22
CA PHE A 571 3.79 -20.37 -16.87
C PHE A 571 2.70 -20.90 -15.93
N THR A 572 2.99 -20.96 -14.63
CA THR A 572 2.01 -21.28 -13.60
C THR A 572 1.43 -20.00 -13.02
N GLU A 573 0.12 -19.88 -12.90
CA GLU A 573 -0.51 -18.72 -12.26
C GLU A 573 -0.08 -18.58 -10.79
N LEU A 574 -0.11 -17.35 -10.27
CA LEU A 574 0.31 -16.99 -8.92
C LEU A 574 -0.80 -16.17 -8.25
N PRO A 575 -1.36 -16.60 -7.11
CA PRO A 575 -2.23 -15.75 -6.30
C PRO A 575 -1.44 -14.52 -5.81
N LEU A 576 -1.98 -13.34 -6.06
CA LEU A 576 -1.34 -12.05 -5.80
C LEU A 576 -2.24 -11.22 -4.86
N PRO A 577 -1.87 -11.03 -3.58
CA PRO A 577 -2.59 -10.22 -2.61
C PRO A 577 -2.96 -8.82 -3.09
N PHE A 578 -2.12 -8.17 -3.91
CA PHE A 578 -2.39 -6.83 -4.47
C PHE A 578 -3.63 -6.81 -5.39
N PHE A 579 -4.04 -7.96 -5.90
CA PHE A 579 -5.24 -8.14 -6.72
C PHE A 579 -6.40 -8.79 -5.94
N GLY A 580 -6.34 -8.80 -4.60
CA GLY A 580 -7.37 -9.37 -3.71
C GLY A 580 -7.35 -10.90 -3.60
N ASN A 581 -6.33 -11.56 -4.18
CA ASN A 581 -6.16 -13.01 -4.23
C ASN A 581 -5.21 -13.47 -3.13
N ASP A 582 -5.74 -13.74 -1.94
CA ASP A 582 -4.97 -14.16 -0.77
C ASP A 582 -4.52 -15.65 -0.87
N PRO A 583 -3.21 -15.94 -0.95
CA PRO A 583 -2.69 -17.31 -1.04
C PRO A 583 -3.02 -18.17 0.18
N GLU A 584 -3.22 -17.59 1.37
CA GLU A 584 -3.53 -18.35 2.58
C GLU A 584 -4.98 -18.83 2.62
N THR A 585 -5.87 -18.21 1.83
CA THR A 585 -7.21 -18.77 1.55
C THR A 585 -7.19 -19.84 0.46
N ALA A 586 -6.14 -19.90 -0.36
CA ALA A 586 -6.04 -20.81 -1.51
C ALA A 586 -5.37 -22.17 -1.18
N GLN A 587 -4.65 -22.30 -0.07
CA GLN A 587 -3.87 -23.51 0.27
C GLN A 587 -4.63 -24.59 1.07
N VAL A 588 -5.88 -24.35 1.47
CA VAL A 588 -6.69 -25.36 2.18
C VAL A 588 -7.25 -26.38 1.17
N PRO A 589 -6.95 -27.70 1.29
CA PRO A 589 -7.55 -28.70 0.42
C PRO A 589 -9.07 -28.72 0.60
N GLN A 590 -9.82 -28.67 -0.49
CA GLN A 590 -11.29 -28.69 -0.47
C GLN A 590 -11.85 -30.06 -0.04
N GLN A 591 -11.84 -30.31 1.26
CA GLN A 591 -13.03 -30.91 1.87
C GLN A 591 -14.20 -29.98 1.57
N GLN A 592 -15.36 -30.53 1.20
CA GLN A 592 -16.55 -29.76 0.85
C GLN A 592 -17.25 -29.18 2.09
N GLN A 593 -16.55 -28.29 2.80
CA GLN A 593 -17.23 -27.20 3.49
C GLN A 593 -17.88 -26.34 2.40
N PRO A 594 -19.17 -25.95 2.55
CA PRO A 594 -19.85 -25.19 1.51
C PRO A 594 -19.12 -23.85 1.31
N GLN A 595 -18.88 -23.49 0.05
CA GLN A 595 -18.26 -22.23 -0.31
C GLN A 595 -19.10 -21.08 0.27
N THR A 596 -18.58 -20.39 1.29
CA THR A 596 -19.08 -19.09 1.72
C THR A 596 -18.71 -18.09 0.64
N ALA A 597 -19.52 -18.05 -0.41
CA ALA A 597 -19.45 -17.03 -1.44
C ALA A 597 -19.45 -15.64 -0.78
N ARG A 598 -18.62 -14.72 -1.28
CA ARG A 598 -18.64 -13.32 -0.85
C ARG A 598 -19.95 -12.69 -1.35
N ILE A 599 -21.06 -12.89 -0.63
CA ILE A 599 -22.36 -12.37 -1.06
C ILE A 599 -22.33 -10.84 -1.02
N SER A 600 -22.27 -10.29 -2.22
CA SER A 600 -22.31 -8.86 -2.48
C SER A 600 -23.78 -8.40 -2.46
N LEU A 601 -24.06 -7.33 -1.71
CA LEU A 601 -25.34 -6.59 -1.78
C LEU A 601 -25.68 -6.11 -3.20
N LEU A 602 -24.67 -6.06 -4.07
CA LEU A 602 -24.74 -5.50 -5.41
C LEU A 602 -25.16 -6.55 -6.46
N ASP A 603 -24.92 -7.85 -6.23
CA ASP A 603 -24.92 -8.86 -7.30
C ASP A 603 -25.82 -10.09 -7.05
N ASP A 604 -25.79 -10.72 -5.87
CA ASP A 604 -26.40 -12.05 -5.66
C ASP A 604 -27.90 -12.06 -5.25
N ASP A 605 -28.68 -12.98 -5.85
CA ASP A 605 -30.06 -13.29 -5.45
C ASP A 605 -30.10 -14.50 -4.50
N ASN A 606 -30.84 -14.44 -3.37
CA ASN A 606 -31.00 -15.60 -2.47
C ASN A 606 -31.98 -16.63 -3.05
N LEU A 607 -31.48 -17.51 -3.91
CA LEU A 607 -32.24 -18.57 -4.60
C LEU A 607 -32.93 -19.58 -3.67
N ASN A 608 -32.55 -19.65 -2.39
CA ASN A 608 -33.14 -20.56 -1.39
C ASN A 608 -34.01 -19.84 -0.34
N ALA A 609 -34.34 -18.55 -0.55
CA ALA A 609 -35.07 -17.76 0.43
C ALA A 609 -36.48 -18.31 0.72
N PRO A 610 -36.82 -18.65 1.98
CA PRO A 610 -38.20 -18.95 2.36
C PRO A 610 -39.06 -17.69 2.54
N ILE A 611 -38.47 -16.51 2.37
CA ILE A 611 -39.15 -15.21 2.37
C ILE A 611 -39.33 -14.77 0.91
N GLY A 612 -40.58 -14.66 0.46
CA GLY A 612 -40.91 -14.19 -0.88
C GLY A 612 -41.07 -12.67 -0.88
N VAL A 613 -40.22 -11.97 -1.62
CA VAL A 613 -40.39 -10.55 -1.94
C VAL A 613 -40.35 -10.35 -3.45
N SER A 614 -41.10 -9.39 -3.98
CA SER A 614 -41.08 -9.04 -5.41
C SER A 614 -41.23 -7.53 -5.60
N VAL A 615 -40.53 -6.97 -6.59
CA VAL A 615 -40.60 -5.54 -6.96
C VAL A 615 -40.85 -5.37 -8.46
N HIS A 616 -41.74 -4.43 -8.82
CA HIS A 616 -42.10 -4.09 -10.20
C HIS A 616 -42.73 -2.69 -10.27
N SER A 617 -42.99 -2.14 -11.46
CA SER A 617 -43.61 -0.81 -11.63
C SER A 617 -45.10 -0.72 -11.25
N GLY A 618 -45.78 -1.85 -11.06
CA GLY A 618 -47.25 -1.91 -10.97
C GLY A 618 -47.96 -1.73 -12.32
N ASP A 619 -47.52 -0.81 -13.17
CA ASP A 619 -48.10 -0.54 -14.51
C ASP A 619 -47.46 -1.36 -15.66
N GLY A 620 -46.34 -2.04 -15.39
CA GLY A 620 -45.64 -2.88 -16.36
C GLY A 620 -44.59 -2.14 -17.21
N ARG A 621 -44.39 -0.83 -17.01
CA ARG A 621 -43.34 -0.07 -17.74
C ARG A 621 -41.93 -0.36 -17.22
N ASP A 622 -40.98 -0.32 -18.15
CA ASP A 622 -39.54 -0.47 -17.96
C ASP A 622 -38.75 0.78 -18.41
N ARG A 623 -39.45 1.87 -18.77
CA ARG A 623 -38.86 3.12 -19.29
C ARG A 623 -39.60 4.35 -18.77
N PHE A 624 -38.83 5.37 -18.38
CA PHE A 624 -39.37 6.62 -17.82
C PHE A 624 -38.60 7.82 -18.38
N ALA A 625 -39.32 8.75 -19.02
CA ALA A 625 -38.75 10.02 -19.47
C ALA A 625 -38.47 10.95 -18.27
N GLU A 626 -37.53 11.86 -18.43
CA GLU A 626 -37.17 12.86 -17.42
C GLU A 626 -38.41 13.64 -16.96
N GLY A 627 -38.57 13.76 -15.63
CA GLY A 627 -39.76 14.34 -14.98
C GLY A 627 -40.89 13.34 -14.71
N GLU A 628 -40.88 12.12 -15.26
CA GLU A 628 -41.88 11.10 -14.90
C GLU A 628 -41.65 10.52 -13.50
N VAL A 629 -42.74 10.35 -12.75
CA VAL A 629 -42.76 9.60 -11.48
C VAL A 629 -42.52 8.11 -11.77
N ILE A 630 -41.61 7.50 -11.02
CA ILE A 630 -41.24 6.09 -11.09
C ILE A 630 -42.02 5.33 -9.99
N PRO A 631 -43.17 4.71 -10.28
CA PRO A 631 -43.86 3.89 -9.29
C PRO A 631 -43.04 2.64 -8.98
N CYS A 632 -42.83 2.34 -7.70
CA CYS A 632 -42.28 1.07 -7.25
C CYS A 632 -43.39 0.32 -6.49
N VAL A 633 -43.65 -0.94 -6.83
CA VAL A 633 -44.63 -1.79 -6.14
C VAL A 633 -43.89 -2.97 -5.55
N ILE A 634 -43.89 -3.06 -4.22
CA ILE A 634 -43.22 -4.09 -3.44
C ILE A 634 -44.29 -4.98 -2.82
N LYS A 635 -44.15 -6.30 -2.97
CA LYS A 635 -45.02 -7.28 -2.29
C LYS A 635 -44.18 -8.20 -1.42
N ALA A 636 -44.62 -8.42 -0.18
CA ALA A 636 -44.05 -9.40 0.74
C ALA A 636 -45.01 -10.58 0.93
N GLN A 637 -44.48 -11.80 1.03
CA GLN A 637 -45.24 -13.01 1.32
C GLN A 637 -45.25 -13.37 2.82
N GLN A 638 -44.34 -12.78 3.61
CA GLN A 638 -44.20 -12.96 5.05
C GLN A 638 -43.95 -11.61 5.74
N ASP A 639 -44.06 -11.56 7.06
CA ASP A 639 -43.67 -10.39 7.86
C ASP A 639 -42.16 -10.12 7.71
N CYS A 640 -41.79 -8.92 7.26
CA CYS A 640 -40.39 -8.55 7.04
C CYS A 640 -40.12 -7.03 7.08
N PHE A 641 -38.87 -6.68 7.37
CA PHE A 641 -38.30 -5.35 7.24
C PHE A 641 -37.74 -5.16 5.82
N ILE A 642 -37.99 -3.98 5.23
CA ILE A 642 -37.65 -3.65 3.84
C ILE A 642 -36.58 -2.56 3.79
N THR A 643 -35.49 -2.84 3.07
CA THR A 643 -34.50 -1.87 2.60
C THR A 643 -34.60 -1.73 1.08
N VAL A 644 -34.45 -0.53 0.54
CA VAL A 644 -34.55 -0.23 -0.89
C VAL A 644 -33.36 0.61 -1.35
N LEU A 645 -32.62 0.08 -2.32
CA LEU A 645 -31.44 0.68 -2.92
C LEU A 645 -31.70 1.01 -4.39
N GLY A 646 -31.18 2.14 -4.86
CA GLY A 646 -31.21 2.55 -6.26
C GLY A 646 -29.80 2.63 -6.85
N TYR A 647 -29.52 1.78 -7.84
CA TYR A 647 -28.30 1.77 -8.64
C TYR A 647 -28.47 2.65 -9.87
N GLN A 648 -27.54 3.59 -10.06
CA GLN A 648 -27.61 4.62 -11.09
C GLN A 648 -26.71 4.27 -12.30
N PRO A 649 -26.94 4.84 -13.50
CA PRO A 649 -26.13 4.58 -14.70
C PRO A 649 -24.65 4.98 -14.62
N ASP A 650 -24.26 5.79 -13.64
CA ASP A 650 -22.87 6.18 -13.36
C ASP A 650 -22.20 5.29 -12.29
N ASN A 651 -22.77 4.10 -12.04
CA ASN A 651 -22.39 3.13 -11.00
C ASN A 651 -22.52 3.63 -9.55
N THR A 652 -23.20 4.76 -9.32
CA THR A 652 -23.45 5.25 -7.95
C THR A 652 -24.61 4.52 -7.29
N VAL A 653 -24.58 4.45 -5.96
CA VAL A 653 -25.61 3.78 -5.15
C VAL A 653 -26.30 4.79 -4.23
N GLN A 654 -27.63 4.76 -4.20
CA GLN A 654 -28.45 5.60 -3.33
C GLN A 654 -29.32 4.73 -2.40
N VAL A 655 -29.34 5.07 -1.11
CA VAL A 655 -30.29 4.46 -0.16
C VAL A 655 -31.59 5.26 -0.23
N LEU A 656 -32.68 4.59 -0.61
CA LEU A 656 -34.02 5.19 -0.75
C LEU A 656 -34.88 4.90 0.49
N VAL A 657 -34.74 3.71 1.06
CA VAL A 657 -35.29 3.30 2.36
C VAL A 657 -34.23 2.42 3.04
N PRO A 658 -33.85 2.64 4.33
CA PRO A 658 -34.32 3.69 5.21
C PRO A 658 -33.87 5.10 4.77
N ASN A 659 -34.59 6.13 5.23
CA ASN A 659 -34.28 7.54 4.98
C ASN A 659 -34.66 8.40 6.20
N LYS A 660 -34.43 9.72 6.13
CA LYS A 660 -34.65 10.65 7.26
C LYS A 660 -36.09 10.63 7.82
N TRP A 661 -37.10 10.43 6.98
CA TRP A 661 -38.51 10.45 7.38
C TRP A 661 -39.05 9.04 7.67
N HIS A 662 -38.49 8.03 7.00
CA HIS A 662 -38.86 6.62 7.10
C HIS A 662 -37.62 5.82 7.50
N PRO A 663 -37.21 5.86 8.79
CA PRO A 663 -36.00 5.19 9.28
C PRO A 663 -36.12 3.66 9.27
N GLN A 664 -37.32 3.13 9.01
CA GLN A 664 -37.63 1.72 8.90
C GLN A 664 -38.91 1.55 8.09
N LEU A 665 -38.99 0.49 7.28
CA LEU A 665 -40.21 0.06 6.61
C LEU A 665 -40.48 -1.40 6.95
N GLN A 666 -41.71 -1.70 7.37
CA GLN A 666 -42.19 -3.05 7.65
C GLN A 666 -43.33 -3.40 6.70
N LEU A 667 -43.36 -4.64 6.21
CA LEU A 667 -44.51 -5.24 5.52
C LEU A 667 -44.98 -6.47 6.28
N LYS A 668 -46.29 -6.71 6.24
CA LYS A 668 -46.94 -7.92 6.76
C LYS A 668 -47.09 -8.98 5.68
N ALA A 669 -47.25 -10.24 6.11
CA ALA A 669 -47.47 -11.37 5.22
C ALA A 669 -48.62 -11.11 4.21
N GLY A 670 -48.31 -11.20 2.93
CA GLY A 670 -49.24 -10.96 1.82
C GLY A 670 -49.43 -9.49 1.44
N GLN A 671 -48.86 -8.53 2.18
CA GLN A 671 -49.02 -7.10 1.93
C GLN A 671 -48.31 -6.66 0.64
N THR A 672 -49.02 -5.89 -0.17
CA THR A 672 -48.48 -5.14 -1.31
C THR A 672 -48.47 -3.65 -0.97
N LEU A 673 -47.37 -2.97 -1.27
CA LEU A 673 -47.17 -1.54 -1.03
C LEU A 673 -46.70 -0.86 -2.32
N ARG A 674 -47.36 0.23 -2.72
CA ARG A 674 -46.80 1.18 -3.70
C ARG A 674 -45.88 2.13 -2.94
N LEU A 675 -44.60 2.08 -3.24
CA LEU A 675 -43.55 2.94 -2.71
C LEU A 675 -43.19 4.03 -3.75
N PRO A 676 -43.16 5.31 -3.37
CA PRO A 676 -43.66 5.86 -2.11
C PRO A 676 -45.20 5.84 -2.07
N THR A 677 -45.79 5.86 -0.88
CA THR A 677 -47.24 6.11 -0.73
C THR A 677 -47.49 7.63 -0.68
N PRO A 678 -48.70 8.12 -0.99
CA PRO A 678 -49.02 9.55 -0.91
C PRO A 678 -48.73 10.17 0.46
N GLU A 679 -48.86 9.38 1.53
CA GLU A 679 -48.66 9.79 2.93
C GLU A 679 -47.18 9.85 3.33
N MET A 680 -46.26 9.29 2.53
CA MET A 680 -44.82 9.30 2.82
C MET A 680 -44.16 10.66 2.57
N GLY A 681 -44.81 11.55 1.80
CA GLY A 681 -44.36 12.93 1.56
C GLY A 681 -43.21 13.09 0.56
N PHE A 682 -42.89 12.07 -0.23
CA PHE A 682 -41.92 12.13 -1.33
C PHE A 682 -42.32 11.25 -2.52
N GLU A 683 -41.77 11.53 -3.71
CA GLU A 683 -41.94 10.73 -4.94
C GLU A 683 -40.58 10.45 -5.60
N PHE A 684 -40.43 9.26 -6.19
CA PHE A 684 -39.28 8.93 -7.05
C PHE A 684 -39.53 9.49 -8.46
N VAL A 685 -38.56 10.18 -9.05
CA VAL A 685 -38.71 10.85 -10.35
C VAL A 685 -37.50 10.56 -11.25
N SER A 686 -37.73 10.34 -12.55
CA SER A 686 -36.66 10.14 -13.55
C SER A 686 -35.92 11.45 -13.85
N GLN A 687 -34.59 11.44 -13.84
CA GLN A 687 -33.72 12.58 -14.14
C GLN A 687 -32.33 12.12 -14.64
N ALA A 688 -31.43 13.07 -14.94
CA ALA A 688 -30.07 12.79 -15.42
C ALA A 688 -29.08 12.40 -14.29
N PRO A 689 -28.15 11.45 -14.48
CA PRO A 689 -27.77 10.80 -15.76
C PRO A 689 -28.80 9.77 -16.24
N HIS A 690 -28.94 9.67 -17.55
CA HIS A 690 -29.89 8.74 -18.17
C HIS A 690 -29.24 7.42 -18.55
N GLY A 691 -29.97 6.31 -18.39
CA GLY A 691 -29.50 4.98 -18.76
C GLY A 691 -30.14 3.86 -17.95
N THR A 692 -29.53 2.68 -17.97
CA THR A 692 -29.96 1.52 -17.20
C THR A 692 -29.85 1.80 -15.69
N THR A 693 -30.97 1.70 -15.01
CA THR A 693 -31.15 2.00 -13.59
C THR A 693 -31.79 0.78 -12.92
N GLN A 694 -31.38 0.42 -11.70
CA GLN A 694 -31.94 -0.74 -10.99
C GLN A 694 -32.39 -0.37 -9.58
N LEU A 695 -33.63 -0.76 -9.24
CA LEU A 695 -34.11 -0.82 -7.87
C LEU A 695 -33.90 -2.23 -7.31
N ARG A 696 -33.25 -2.33 -6.15
CA ARG A 696 -33.09 -3.58 -5.40
C ARG A 696 -33.76 -3.45 -4.03
N VAL A 697 -34.57 -4.44 -3.70
CA VAL A 697 -35.33 -4.54 -2.47
C VAL A 697 -34.77 -5.71 -1.68
N ILE A 698 -34.39 -5.46 -0.42
CA ILE A 698 -33.89 -6.47 0.52
C ILE A 698 -34.95 -6.64 1.61
N ALA A 699 -35.45 -7.86 1.77
CA ALA A 699 -36.38 -8.24 2.82
C ALA A 699 -35.64 -9.02 3.91
N THR A 700 -35.86 -8.69 5.19
CA THR A 700 -35.15 -9.26 6.35
C THR A 700 -36.09 -9.51 7.53
N ARG A 701 -35.81 -10.50 8.39
CA ARG A 701 -36.65 -10.77 9.59
C ARG A 701 -36.43 -9.83 10.77
N THR A 702 -35.29 -9.15 10.81
CA THR A 702 -34.97 -8.08 11.76
C THR A 702 -34.34 -6.90 10.99
N PRO A 703 -34.32 -5.67 11.53
CA PRO A 703 -33.90 -4.50 10.74
C PRO A 703 -32.42 -4.58 10.32
N LEU A 704 -32.17 -4.54 9.01
CA LEU A 704 -30.82 -4.52 8.42
C LEU A 704 -29.95 -3.39 8.99
N GLN A 705 -28.78 -3.74 9.54
CA GLN A 705 -27.85 -2.78 10.15
C GLN A 705 -26.73 -2.43 9.16
N LEU A 706 -26.90 -1.28 8.55
CA LEU A 706 -25.96 -0.56 7.70
C LEU A 706 -25.03 0.29 8.63
N GLN A 707 -23.73 0.52 8.34
CA GLN A 707 -22.74 1.02 9.35
C GLN A 707 -22.52 2.54 9.60
N GLY A 708 -22.22 3.42 8.61
CA GLY A 708 -22.25 4.89 8.79
C GLY A 708 -23.33 5.69 8.01
N PHE A 709 -24.52 5.93 8.59
CA PHE A 709 -25.22 7.23 8.44
C PHE A 709 -24.78 8.06 9.64
N ASN A 710 -24.54 9.35 9.44
CA ASN A 710 -24.83 10.33 10.48
C ASN A 710 -26.20 10.98 10.17
N PRO A 711 -27.13 11.12 11.14
CA PRO A 711 -28.32 11.94 10.97
C PRO A 711 -28.04 13.35 10.41
N GLN A 712 -26.92 13.98 10.80
CA GLN A 712 -26.50 15.30 10.30
C GLN A 712 -26.07 15.28 8.83
N GLU A 713 -25.41 14.21 8.36
CA GLU A 713 -25.13 14.02 6.93
C GLU A 713 -26.43 13.91 6.13
N LEU A 714 -27.44 13.20 6.65
CA LEU A 714 -28.76 13.14 6.01
C LEU A 714 -29.45 14.49 5.98
N GLU A 715 -29.25 15.37 6.98
CA GLU A 715 -29.77 16.74 6.90
C GLU A 715 -29.08 17.55 5.79
N GLN A 716 -27.76 17.41 5.64
CA GLN A 716 -26.98 18.09 4.60
C GLN A 716 -27.25 17.51 3.18
N ALA A 717 -27.49 16.20 3.07
CA ALA A 717 -27.72 15.50 1.80
C ALA A 717 -29.18 15.49 1.32
N GLY A 718 -30.07 16.27 1.96
CA GLY A 718 -31.48 16.39 1.57
C GLY A 718 -32.36 15.18 1.94
N GLY A 719 -31.97 14.40 2.95
CA GLY A 719 -32.75 13.32 3.56
C GLY A 719 -32.41 11.90 3.11
N PHE A 720 -31.52 11.74 2.12
CA PHE A 720 -31.10 10.44 1.54
C PHE A 720 -29.57 10.39 1.38
N LYS A 721 -28.92 9.27 1.72
CA LYS A 721 -27.47 9.09 1.48
C LYS A 721 -27.21 8.46 0.11
N SER A 722 -26.14 8.91 -0.54
CA SER A 722 -25.72 8.50 -1.87
C SER A 722 -24.19 8.46 -1.93
N LEU A 723 -23.64 7.47 -2.63
CA LEU A 723 -22.21 7.30 -2.85
C LEU A 723 -21.87 7.73 -4.27
N GLY A 724 -21.65 9.03 -4.48
CA GLY A 724 -21.24 9.62 -5.75
C GLY A 724 -22.07 10.83 -6.21
N GLY A 725 -22.08 11.05 -7.53
CA GLY A 725 -22.45 12.32 -8.18
C GLY A 725 -23.94 12.53 -8.45
N ARG A 726 -24.28 12.78 -9.73
CA ARG A 726 -25.66 13.07 -10.18
C ARG A 726 -26.46 11.76 -10.20
N ARG A 727 -27.73 11.81 -9.79
CA ARG A 727 -28.57 10.62 -9.56
C ARG A 727 -29.64 10.52 -10.65
N ALA A 728 -29.87 9.33 -11.21
CA ALA A 728 -30.94 9.09 -12.19
C ALA A 728 -32.33 8.99 -11.54
N ILE A 729 -32.38 8.43 -10.32
CA ILE A 729 -33.55 8.48 -9.44
C ILE A 729 -33.48 9.77 -8.61
N GLY A 730 -34.20 10.77 -9.07
CA GLY A 730 -34.53 11.95 -8.29
C GLY A 730 -35.51 11.60 -7.17
N VAL A 731 -35.50 12.40 -6.10
CA VAL A 731 -36.53 12.33 -5.07
C VAL A 731 -37.06 13.73 -4.82
N GLN A 732 -38.36 13.93 -5.00
CA GLN A 732 -39.03 15.21 -4.81
C GLN A 732 -39.95 15.13 -3.58
N ALA A 733 -39.92 16.15 -2.71
CA ALA A 733 -40.77 16.18 -1.52
C ALA A 733 -42.13 16.81 -1.85
N THR A 734 -43.23 16.13 -1.52
CA THR A 734 -44.60 16.54 -1.88
C THR A 734 -45.31 17.31 -0.77
N SER A 735 -45.02 17.02 0.51
CA SER A 735 -45.23 17.91 1.67
C SER A 735 -44.56 17.33 2.93
N ARG A 736 -44.49 18.11 4.03
CA ARG A 736 -43.63 17.83 5.20
C ARG A 736 -44.19 16.72 6.12
N PRO A 737 -43.53 15.54 6.25
CA PRO A 737 -43.98 14.47 7.14
C PRO A 737 -43.72 14.78 8.63
N PRO A 738 -44.42 14.11 9.57
CA PRO A 738 -44.14 14.19 11.00
C PRO A 738 -42.80 13.54 11.38
N GLN A 739 -42.21 13.95 12.52
CA GLN A 739 -40.92 13.47 13.01
C GLN A 739 -41.06 12.66 14.31
N THR A 740 -40.27 11.58 14.47
CA THR A 740 -39.59 11.23 15.74
C THR A 740 -38.60 10.06 15.56
N ALA A 741 -37.64 9.97 16.50
CA ALA A 741 -36.67 8.87 16.70
C ALA A 741 -35.53 8.72 15.67
N THR A 742 -34.45 8.04 16.10
CA THR A 742 -33.07 8.25 15.60
C THR A 742 -32.52 7.04 14.82
N PRO A 743 -31.97 7.20 13.60
CA PRO A 743 -31.39 6.10 12.80
C PRO A 743 -29.88 6.19 12.53
N VAL A 744 -29.31 5.06 12.09
CA VAL A 744 -27.93 4.85 11.56
C VAL A 744 -28.05 3.98 10.27
N ALA A 745 -27.21 4.17 9.24
CA ALA A 745 -27.09 3.26 8.06
C ALA A 745 -25.68 3.25 7.42
N PRO A 746 -25.36 3.31 6.10
CA PRO A 746 -24.46 2.39 5.32
C PRO A 746 -22.91 2.56 5.34
N ALA A 747 -22.08 1.58 4.91
CA ALA A 747 -22.28 0.12 4.73
C ALA A 747 -20.99 -0.63 4.30
N ASP A 748 -20.75 -1.81 4.88
CA ASP A 748 -20.09 -2.96 4.25
C ASP A 748 -20.68 -4.25 4.86
N VAL A 749 -21.86 -4.65 4.36
CA VAL A 749 -22.77 -5.59 5.06
C VAL A 749 -22.96 -6.90 4.30
N ASP A 750 -22.22 -7.90 4.75
CA ASP A 750 -22.43 -9.31 4.40
C ASP A 750 -23.73 -9.82 5.04
N LEU A 751 -24.77 -10.04 4.22
CA LEU A 751 -26.07 -10.52 4.68
C LEU A 751 -26.01 -11.94 5.26
N GLN A 752 -25.06 -12.79 4.85
CA GLN A 752 -24.88 -14.13 5.42
C GLN A 752 -24.20 -14.10 6.80
N ARG A 753 -23.48 -13.02 7.15
CA ARG A 753 -22.96 -12.80 8.50
C ARG A 753 -24.00 -12.20 9.45
N GLN A 754 -24.89 -11.32 8.95
CA GLN A 754 -25.92 -10.70 9.79
C GLN A 754 -27.19 -11.56 9.95
N PHE A 755 -27.51 -12.42 8.97
CA PHE A 755 -28.76 -13.18 8.92
C PHE A 755 -28.52 -14.63 8.49
N ALA A 756 -29.23 -15.59 9.09
CA ALA A 756 -29.19 -16.97 8.58
C ALA A 756 -29.82 -17.04 7.17
N PRO A 757 -29.52 -18.06 6.34
CA PRO A 757 -30.06 -18.17 4.97
C PRO A 757 -31.59 -18.16 4.85
N ASN A 758 -32.29 -18.46 5.96
CA ASN A 758 -33.75 -18.47 6.07
C ASN A 758 -34.37 -17.12 6.48
N ASP A 759 -33.55 -16.11 6.81
CA ASP A 759 -33.98 -14.87 7.47
C ASP A 759 -33.95 -13.64 6.55
N TRP A 760 -33.52 -13.78 5.29
CA TRP A 760 -33.47 -12.69 4.31
C TRP A 760 -33.75 -13.13 2.86
N SER A 761 -34.10 -12.17 2.01
CA SER A 761 -34.43 -12.35 0.59
C SER A 761 -34.21 -11.07 -0.22
N THR A 762 -34.08 -11.19 -1.54
CA THR A 762 -33.90 -10.06 -2.47
C THR A 762 -34.88 -10.11 -3.62
N ALA A 763 -35.23 -8.93 -4.14
CA ALA A 763 -35.84 -8.78 -5.45
C ALA A 763 -35.25 -7.55 -6.16
N ARG A 764 -35.14 -7.62 -7.48
CA ARG A 764 -34.60 -6.56 -8.33
C ARG A 764 -35.54 -6.23 -9.49
N TRP A 765 -35.64 -4.95 -9.81
CA TRP A 765 -36.34 -4.44 -10.99
C TRP A 765 -35.42 -3.45 -11.70
N THR A 766 -35.17 -3.69 -12.99
CA THR A 766 -34.30 -2.86 -13.83
C THR A 766 -35.16 -2.14 -14.87
N PHE A 767 -34.87 -0.86 -15.10
CA PHE A 767 -35.58 0.01 -16.04
C PHE A 767 -34.59 1.01 -16.67
N THR A 768 -35.05 1.80 -17.63
CA THR A 768 -34.24 2.82 -18.33
C THR A 768 -34.79 4.22 -18.08
N THR A 769 -33.98 5.12 -17.52
CA THR A 769 -34.27 6.57 -17.52
C THR A 769 -33.82 7.17 -18.84
N GLN A 770 -34.58 8.12 -19.39
CA GLN A 770 -34.28 8.76 -20.69
C GLN A 770 -34.53 10.28 -20.63
N PRO A 771 -33.83 11.11 -21.44
CA PRO A 771 -34.12 12.54 -21.53
C PRO A 771 -35.58 12.80 -21.95
N MET A 772 -36.11 13.99 -21.67
CA MET A 772 -37.40 14.40 -22.27
C MET A 772 -37.31 14.40 -23.80
N VAL A 773 -38.14 13.58 -24.44
CA VAL A 773 -38.32 13.59 -25.90
C VAL A 773 -39.23 14.76 -26.27
N ASN A 774 -38.62 15.90 -26.61
CA ASN A 774 -39.34 17.01 -27.25
C ASN A 774 -40.05 16.49 -28.51
N ARG A 775 -41.36 16.79 -28.61
CA ARG A 775 -42.21 16.60 -29.79
C ARG A 775 -42.63 17.94 -30.35
#